data_AF-A0A7L4FTN6-F1
#
_entry.id   AF-A0A7L4FTN6-F1
#
_cell.length_a   1.000
_cell.length_b   1.000
_cell.length_c   1.000
_cell.angle_alpha   90.00
_cell.angle_beta   90.00
_cell.angle_gamma   90.00
#
_symmetry.space_group_name_H-M   'P 1'
#
loop_
_entity.id
_entity.type
_entity.pdbx_description
1 polymer ?
#
loop_
_entity_poly.entity_id
_entity_poly.type
_entity_poly.pdbx_seq_one_letter_code
_entity_poly.pdbx_strand_id
1 'polypeptide(L)'
;MSISEDDVEKFLDGNPAFAKQYFEKKLRTESCDSNESEILFELIQDMQESINMEKVVFKTLRRIRSLIHADRCSLFMYRQRNGTPELATRLFNIQEGSTLEECLVSPDCEIVYPLDIGIVGYVAQTKKTMNIKDVSECAQFSPFVDELTDYTTKSILATPILNGKDLVAVILAINKLNGPYFTSSDETLFLKYLNFASLNLKIYHLSYLHNCETRRGQVLLWSANKVFEELTDIERQFHKAFYTVRAYLNCDRYSVGLLDMTKQKEFFDLWPVLLGEVPPYSGPRTPDGREIVFYKVIDYILHGKEDIKVIPNPTPDHWALVTGLPTYVAESGFICNIMNAAADEMFNFQEGPLDESGWTVKNVLSMPIVNKKEEIVGVVTFYNRKDGKPFDEQDETLMESLTQFLGWSVLNTDTYDKMNKLENRKDIAQDMVLYHVKCDKDEIQEILPTREKLGKEPSECEEEELASILKEELPGPTKFEIYEFRFSDFDCTELELVKCGIQMYYELGVVKKFQIPQEVLVRFVYSVSKGYRKITYHNWRHGFNVAQTMFTLLMTGKLKRYYTDLEALAMVTAALCHDIDHRGTNNLYQMKSQNPLAKLHGSSILERHHLEFGKFLLSEESLNICQNLNRRQHEHMIHLMEIAIIATDLALYFKKRTMFQKIVDESKTYDSTTAWTEYLSLETTKKEVVMAMMMTACDLSAITKPWEVQSKVALLVAAEFWEQGDLEISVLQQQPIPMMDRRKAAELPKLQVGFIDFVCTFVYKEFSRFHEEIQPMLDGLLNNRNEWKTRADEYDAKMKALEEEKKKEEEKMAAKKDGITCNGGTAPASKTCSIL
;
A
#
# COMPACT_ATOMS: atom_id res chain seq x y z
N MET A 1 -53.07 51.98 -69.65
CA MET A 1 -52.36 50.72 -69.94
C MET A 1 -51.38 50.51 -68.80
N SER A 2 -51.67 49.60 -67.88
CA SER A 2 -50.71 49.19 -66.85
C SER A 2 -49.71 48.24 -67.51
N ILE A 3 -48.43 48.58 -67.47
CA ILE A 3 -47.35 47.70 -67.89
C ILE A 3 -47.33 46.53 -66.89
N SER A 4 -47.39 45.29 -67.37
CA SER A 4 -47.34 44.10 -66.51
C SER A 4 -45.89 43.75 -66.16
N GLU A 5 -45.66 43.01 -65.08
CA GLU A 5 -44.32 42.61 -64.63
C GLU A 5 -43.56 41.81 -65.71
N ASP A 6 -44.28 40.94 -66.44
CA ASP A 6 -43.77 40.19 -67.59
C ASP A 6 -43.27 41.10 -68.74
N ASP A 7 -43.90 42.26 -68.94
CA ASP A 7 -43.50 43.21 -69.98
C ASP A 7 -42.18 43.90 -69.61
N VAL A 8 -41.91 44.08 -68.31
CA VAL A 8 -40.66 44.65 -67.79
C VAL A 8 -39.53 43.63 -67.88
N GLU A 9 -39.77 42.36 -67.52
CA GLU A 9 -38.76 41.29 -67.65
C GLU A 9 -38.34 41.10 -69.11
N LYS A 10 -39.29 40.98 -70.04
CA LYS A 10 -38.97 40.88 -71.48
C LYS A 10 -38.20 42.08 -72.00
N PHE A 11 -38.49 43.28 -71.50
CA PHE A 11 -37.77 44.48 -71.88
C PHE A 11 -36.32 44.48 -71.35
N LEU A 12 -36.11 44.06 -70.11
CA LEU A 12 -34.79 43.98 -69.48
C LEU A 12 -33.91 42.90 -70.13
N ASP A 13 -34.47 41.72 -70.40
CA ASP A 13 -33.77 40.62 -71.10
C ASP A 13 -33.42 40.99 -72.54
N GLY A 14 -34.31 41.72 -73.22
CA GLY A 14 -34.07 42.22 -74.58
C GLY A 14 -33.10 43.40 -74.66
N ASN A 15 -32.85 44.10 -73.56
CA ASN A 15 -31.98 45.29 -73.52
C ASN A 15 -30.96 45.23 -72.36
N PRO A 16 -29.99 44.28 -72.39
CA PRO A 16 -29.01 44.12 -71.32
C PRO A 16 -28.14 45.36 -71.11
N ALA A 17 -27.92 46.17 -72.16
CA ALA A 17 -27.21 47.44 -72.06
C ALA A 17 -27.97 48.48 -71.22
N PHE A 18 -29.31 48.53 -71.34
CA PHE A 18 -30.15 49.43 -70.56
C PHE A 18 -30.22 48.98 -69.10
N ALA A 19 -30.38 47.67 -68.85
CA ALA A 19 -30.34 47.09 -67.51
C ALA A 19 -29.02 47.42 -66.81
N LYS A 20 -27.89 47.21 -67.49
CA LYS A 20 -26.55 47.53 -66.97
C LYS A 20 -26.41 49.03 -66.66
N GLN A 21 -26.83 49.91 -67.57
CA GLN A 21 -26.78 51.37 -67.33
C GLN A 21 -27.70 51.82 -66.18
N TYR A 22 -28.88 51.21 -66.04
CA TYR A 22 -29.84 51.54 -64.99
C TYR A 22 -29.34 51.09 -63.61
N PHE A 23 -28.86 49.85 -63.49
CA PHE A 23 -28.31 49.32 -62.24
C PHE A 23 -26.98 50.00 -61.86
N GLU A 24 -26.08 50.28 -62.83
CA GLU A 24 -24.84 51.04 -62.56
C GLU A 24 -25.12 52.46 -62.05
N LYS A 25 -26.21 53.10 -62.52
CA LYS A 25 -26.58 54.46 -62.10
C LYS A 25 -27.30 54.48 -60.74
N LYS A 26 -28.03 53.41 -60.37
CA LYS A 26 -28.82 53.32 -59.14
C LYS A 26 -28.05 52.71 -57.96
N LEU A 27 -27.15 51.74 -58.20
CA LEU A 27 -26.24 51.22 -57.16
C LEU A 27 -25.19 52.24 -56.72
N ARG A 28 -24.75 53.14 -57.61
CA ARG A 28 -23.75 54.17 -57.26
C ARG A 28 -24.25 55.20 -56.23
N THR A 29 -25.56 55.38 -56.07
CA THR A 29 -26.12 56.34 -55.11
C THR A 29 -26.15 55.83 -53.67
N GLU A 30 -25.85 54.55 -53.42
CA GLU A 30 -25.64 54.00 -52.07
C GLU A 30 -24.27 53.32 -51.98
N SER A 31 -23.18 54.06 -52.25
CA SER A 31 -21.83 53.54 -52.01
C SER A 31 -21.48 53.64 -50.53
N CYS A 32 -21.61 52.54 -49.80
CA CYS A 32 -20.65 52.21 -48.75
C CYS A 32 -19.25 52.15 -49.42
N ASP A 33 -18.21 52.74 -48.84
CA ASP A 33 -16.86 52.76 -49.42
C ASP A 33 -16.42 51.36 -49.86
N SER A 34 -16.47 51.08 -51.16
CA SER A 34 -16.22 49.73 -51.72
C SER A 34 -14.83 49.22 -51.37
N ASN A 35 -13.89 50.14 -51.20
CA ASN A 35 -12.49 49.87 -50.87
C ASN A 35 -12.34 49.31 -49.44
N GLU A 36 -13.09 49.80 -48.45
CA GLU A 36 -13.01 49.27 -47.07
C GLU A 36 -13.54 47.83 -46.99
N SER A 37 -14.59 47.52 -47.76
CA SER A 37 -15.24 46.21 -47.73
C SER A 37 -14.39 45.12 -48.39
N GLU A 38 -13.70 45.45 -49.49
CA GLU A 38 -12.74 44.54 -50.13
C GLU A 38 -11.54 44.23 -49.20
N ILE A 39 -11.01 45.24 -48.51
CA ILE A 39 -9.91 45.09 -47.56
C ILE A 39 -10.31 44.20 -46.38
N LEU A 40 -11.52 44.38 -45.83
CA LEU A 40 -12.05 43.54 -44.75
C LEU A 40 -12.20 42.08 -45.19
N PHE A 41 -12.65 41.85 -46.42
CA PHE A 41 -12.81 40.50 -46.96
C PHE A 41 -11.44 39.81 -47.16
N GLU A 42 -10.44 40.52 -47.69
CA GLU A 42 -9.06 40.02 -47.82
C GLU A 42 -8.47 39.61 -46.46
N LEU A 43 -8.64 40.44 -45.43
CA LEU A 43 -8.16 40.15 -44.07
C LEU A 43 -8.84 38.90 -43.47
N ILE A 44 -10.15 38.74 -43.67
CA ILE A 44 -10.89 37.57 -43.19
C ILE A 44 -10.46 36.29 -43.93
N GLN A 45 -10.22 36.37 -45.24
CA GLN A 45 -9.72 35.25 -46.02
C GLN A 45 -8.31 34.83 -45.54
N ASP A 46 -7.42 35.80 -45.33
CA ASP A 46 -6.07 35.56 -44.80
C ASP A 46 -6.08 34.92 -43.40
N MET A 47 -7.06 35.28 -42.57
CA MET A 47 -7.29 34.66 -41.25
C MET A 47 -7.73 33.20 -41.34
N GLN A 48 -8.48 32.83 -42.37
CA GLN A 48 -8.97 31.45 -42.56
C GLN A 48 -7.92 30.54 -43.20
N GLU A 49 -7.09 31.07 -44.10
CA GLU A 49 -6.16 30.28 -44.91
C GLU A 49 -4.81 30.02 -44.25
N SER A 50 -4.39 30.84 -43.27
CA SER A 50 -3.04 30.76 -42.72
C SER A 50 -2.97 30.09 -41.34
N ILE A 51 -2.16 29.03 -41.25
CA ILE A 51 -1.85 28.30 -40.01
C ILE A 51 -0.89 29.13 -39.12
N ASN A 52 -0.12 30.06 -39.70
CA ASN A 52 0.83 30.89 -38.97
C ASN A 52 0.18 32.21 -38.50
N MET A 53 -0.16 32.26 -37.21
CA MET A 53 -0.83 33.39 -36.58
C MET A 53 -0.02 34.69 -36.63
N GLU A 54 1.31 34.61 -36.59
CA GLU A 54 2.18 35.79 -36.64
C GLU A 54 2.11 36.47 -38.02
N LYS A 55 1.96 35.66 -39.08
CA LYS A 55 1.78 36.15 -40.45
C LYS A 55 0.48 36.94 -40.60
N VAL A 56 -0.62 36.47 -40.00
CA VAL A 56 -1.92 37.17 -40.02
C VAL A 56 -1.82 38.50 -39.29
N VAL A 57 -1.23 38.50 -38.09
CA VAL A 57 -1.08 39.71 -37.28
C VAL A 57 -0.18 40.72 -37.98
N PHE A 58 0.94 40.27 -38.57
CA PHE A 58 1.81 41.11 -39.40
C PHE A 58 1.05 41.77 -40.57
N LYS A 59 0.32 40.99 -41.36
CA LYS A 59 -0.47 41.52 -42.48
C LYS A 59 -1.50 42.53 -42.01
N THR A 60 -2.20 42.22 -40.92
CA THR A 60 -3.22 43.10 -40.33
C THR A 60 -2.61 44.41 -39.83
N LEU A 61 -1.48 44.36 -39.11
CA LEU A 61 -0.76 45.54 -38.63
C LEU A 61 -0.24 46.40 -39.79
N ARG A 62 0.26 45.79 -40.86
CA ARG A 62 0.70 46.49 -42.07
C ARG A 62 -0.44 47.23 -42.75
N ARG A 63 -1.64 46.63 -42.80
CA ARG A 63 -2.85 47.28 -43.33
C ARG A 63 -3.34 48.40 -42.42
N ILE A 64 -3.39 48.16 -41.10
CA ILE A 64 -3.77 49.18 -40.11
C ILE A 64 -2.86 50.39 -40.22
N ARG A 65 -1.53 50.19 -40.28
CA ARG A 65 -0.52 51.25 -40.49
C ARG A 65 -0.89 52.14 -41.68
N SER A 66 -1.25 51.53 -42.81
CA SER A 66 -1.66 52.24 -44.02
C SER A 66 -2.96 53.03 -43.83
N LEU A 67 -3.95 52.46 -43.13
CA LEU A 67 -5.25 53.09 -42.89
C LEU A 67 -5.16 54.31 -41.97
N ILE A 68 -4.38 54.20 -40.89
CA ILE A 68 -4.18 55.31 -39.95
C ILE A 68 -2.98 56.19 -40.31
N HIS A 69 -2.36 56.00 -41.48
CA HIS A 69 -1.17 56.74 -41.94
C HIS A 69 -0.10 56.90 -40.85
N ALA A 70 0.18 55.83 -40.11
CA ALA A 70 1.30 55.78 -39.15
C ALA A 70 2.59 55.47 -39.89
N ASP A 71 3.75 55.85 -39.34
CA ASP A 71 5.04 55.50 -39.93
C ASP A 71 5.35 54.03 -39.68
N ARG A 72 5.27 53.59 -38.42
CA ARG A 72 5.56 52.22 -38.00
C ARG A 72 4.54 51.66 -37.01
N CYS A 73 4.40 50.33 -37.01
CA CYS A 73 3.67 49.58 -36.01
C CYS A 73 4.53 48.47 -35.38
N SER A 74 4.27 48.15 -34.12
CA SER A 74 4.98 47.11 -33.36
C SER A 74 4.02 46.32 -32.46
N LEU A 75 4.39 45.07 -32.15
CA LEU A 75 3.66 44.13 -31.29
C LEU A 75 4.57 43.67 -30.15
N PHE A 76 4.09 43.84 -28.92
CA PHE A 76 4.70 43.34 -27.69
C PHE A 76 3.84 42.25 -27.08
N MET A 77 4.42 41.10 -26.79
CA MET A 77 3.75 39.94 -26.18
C MET A 77 3.94 39.97 -24.67
N TYR A 78 2.88 39.66 -23.92
CA TYR A 78 2.94 39.56 -22.46
C TYR A 78 3.46 38.18 -22.03
N ARG A 79 4.35 38.16 -21.05
CA ARG A 79 4.77 36.94 -20.33
C ARG A 79 5.07 37.25 -18.87
N GLN A 80 5.23 36.22 -18.05
CA GLN A 80 5.51 36.34 -16.62
C GLN A 80 6.58 35.32 -16.22
N ARG A 81 7.47 35.71 -15.29
CA ARG A 81 8.60 34.90 -14.80
C ARG A 81 8.80 35.14 -13.31
N ASN A 82 8.93 34.10 -12.50
CA ASN A 82 9.04 34.21 -11.03
C ASN A 82 7.97 35.16 -10.42
N GLY A 83 6.75 35.14 -10.97
CA GLY A 83 5.69 36.05 -10.57
C GLY A 83 5.81 37.51 -11.05
N THR A 84 6.90 37.88 -11.74
CA THR A 84 7.11 39.24 -12.28
C THR A 84 6.71 39.31 -13.76
N PRO A 85 5.74 40.16 -14.11
CA PRO A 85 5.26 40.29 -15.48
C PRO A 85 6.13 41.22 -16.35
N GLU A 86 6.26 40.90 -17.64
CA GLU A 86 7.07 41.63 -18.61
C GLU A 86 6.48 41.56 -20.04
N LEU A 87 6.92 42.48 -20.91
CA LEU A 87 6.47 42.62 -22.30
C LEU A 87 7.65 42.51 -23.26
N ALA A 88 7.64 41.50 -24.13
CA ALA A 88 8.72 41.25 -25.08
C ALA A 88 8.30 41.59 -26.52
N THR A 89 9.18 42.23 -27.29
CA THR A 89 8.92 42.51 -28.71
C THR A 89 8.82 41.22 -29.52
N ARG A 90 7.74 41.06 -30.31
CA ARG A 90 7.63 39.94 -31.26
C ARG A 90 7.63 40.37 -32.73
N LEU A 91 6.92 41.45 -33.04
CA LEU A 91 7.00 42.11 -34.34
C LEU A 91 7.42 43.57 -34.12
N PHE A 92 8.45 44.02 -34.83
CA PHE A 92 9.01 45.34 -34.63
C PHE A 92 9.24 46.05 -35.98
N ASN A 93 9.04 47.38 -36.01
CA ASN A 93 9.28 48.22 -37.19
C ASN A 93 8.50 47.82 -38.46
N ILE A 94 7.21 47.47 -38.34
CA ILE A 94 6.37 47.20 -39.51
C ILE A 94 6.13 48.50 -40.27
N GLN A 95 6.61 48.56 -41.52
CA GLN A 95 6.55 49.73 -42.40
C GLN A 95 6.03 49.38 -43.80
N GLU A 96 5.95 50.36 -44.71
CA GLU A 96 5.52 50.12 -46.08
C GLU A 96 6.51 49.23 -46.84
N GLY A 97 6.01 48.18 -47.50
CA GLY A 97 6.84 47.24 -48.24
C GLY A 97 7.65 46.26 -47.39
N SER A 98 7.57 46.31 -46.05
CA SER A 98 8.31 45.36 -45.20
C SER A 98 7.80 43.93 -45.37
N THR A 99 8.72 42.98 -45.18
CA THR A 99 8.43 41.54 -45.16
C THR A 99 8.29 41.03 -43.72
N LEU A 100 7.68 39.85 -43.55
CA LEU A 100 7.53 39.23 -42.23
C LEU A 100 8.88 38.89 -41.61
N GLU A 101 9.81 38.36 -42.41
CA GLU A 101 11.12 37.90 -41.97
C GLU A 101 11.97 39.05 -41.39
N GLU A 102 11.89 40.25 -41.98
CA GLU A 102 12.60 41.44 -41.48
C GLU A 102 12.01 41.99 -40.18
N CYS A 103 10.70 41.85 -40.00
CA CYS A 103 9.99 42.44 -38.84
C CYS A 103 9.85 41.46 -37.66
N LEU A 104 10.13 40.18 -37.87
CA LEU A 104 10.03 39.15 -36.83
C LEU A 104 11.27 39.18 -35.94
N VAL A 105 11.06 39.38 -34.63
CA VAL A 105 12.16 39.46 -33.66
C VAL A 105 12.46 38.07 -33.11
N SER A 106 13.73 37.65 -33.17
CA SER A 106 14.22 36.43 -32.54
C SER A 106 14.36 36.60 -31.02
N PRO A 107 14.16 35.54 -30.21
CA PRO A 107 14.27 35.60 -28.75
C PRO A 107 15.57 36.23 -28.23
N ASP A 108 16.69 35.96 -28.89
CA ASP A 108 18.03 36.48 -28.51
C ASP A 108 18.16 38.01 -28.67
N CYS A 109 17.26 38.64 -29.43
CA CYS A 109 17.30 40.07 -29.76
C CYS A 109 16.02 40.81 -29.30
N GLU A 110 15.25 40.21 -28.38
CA GLU A 110 14.02 40.81 -27.87
C GLU A 110 14.31 42.03 -27.00
N ILE A 111 13.53 43.10 -27.19
CA ILE A 111 13.46 44.21 -26.26
C ILE A 111 12.37 43.88 -25.24
N VAL A 112 12.74 43.86 -23.96
CA VAL A 112 11.85 43.53 -22.84
C VAL A 112 11.55 44.79 -22.03
N TYR A 113 10.26 45.07 -21.84
CA TYR A 113 9.77 46.14 -20.97
C TYR A 113 9.18 45.56 -19.68
N PRO A 114 9.60 46.07 -18.51
CA PRO A 114 8.82 45.86 -17.29
C PRO A 114 7.57 46.74 -17.32
N LEU A 115 6.55 46.43 -16.51
CA LEU A 115 5.27 47.14 -16.53
C LEU A 115 5.31 48.56 -15.95
N ASP A 116 6.32 48.88 -15.15
CA ASP A 116 6.49 50.18 -14.51
C ASP A 116 7.27 51.19 -15.36
N ILE A 117 7.82 50.76 -16.51
CA ILE A 117 8.62 51.61 -17.40
C ILE A 117 7.98 51.68 -18.79
N GLY A 118 7.93 52.89 -19.34
CA GLY A 118 7.51 53.12 -20.72
C GLY A 118 5.98 53.11 -20.90
N ILE A 119 5.55 53.61 -22.06
CA ILE A 119 4.13 53.65 -22.42
C ILE A 119 3.55 52.25 -22.58
N VAL A 120 4.35 51.31 -23.09
CA VAL A 120 3.95 49.91 -23.28
C VAL A 120 3.61 49.27 -21.93
N GLY A 121 4.44 49.46 -20.90
CA GLY A 121 4.17 49.00 -19.54
C GLY A 121 2.95 49.69 -18.92
N TYR A 122 2.85 51.02 -19.05
CA TYR A 122 1.71 51.77 -18.53
C TYR A 122 0.36 51.36 -19.15
N VAL A 123 0.33 51.11 -20.46
CA VAL A 123 -0.86 50.62 -21.18
C VAL A 123 -1.25 49.22 -20.71
N ALA A 124 -0.26 48.35 -20.50
CA ALA A 124 -0.47 47.02 -19.96
C ALA A 124 -1.04 47.05 -18.54
N GLN A 125 -0.55 47.95 -17.68
CA GLN A 125 -1.01 48.11 -16.30
C GLN A 125 -2.43 48.72 -16.22
N THR A 126 -2.69 49.76 -17.01
CA THR A 126 -3.98 50.47 -17.01
C THR A 126 -5.07 49.73 -17.80
N LYS A 127 -4.67 48.83 -18.71
CA LYS A 127 -5.55 48.09 -19.63
C LYS A 127 -6.45 49.01 -20.46
N LYS A 128 -5.96 50.21 -20.79
CA LYS A 128 -6.66 51.23 -21.58
C LYS A 128 -5.83 51.68 -22.77
N THR A 129 -6.51 52.01 -23.86
CA THR A 129 -5.90 52.66 -25.03
C THR A 129 -5.37 54.03 -24.66
N MET A 130 -4.19 54.37 -25.16
CA MET A 130 -3.51 55.65 -24.95
C MET A 130 -3.17 56.28 -26.29
N ASN A 131 -3.59 57.54 -26.48
CA ASN A 131 -3.23 58.37 -27.63
C ASN A 131 -2.43 59.58 -27.14
N ILE A 132 -1.12 59.54 -27.36
CA ILE A 132 -0.15 60.55 -26.91
C ILE A 132 0.22 61.42 -28.11
N LYS A 133 -0.13 62.70 -28.00
CA LYS A 133 0.06 63.68 -29.08
C LYS A 133 1.50 64.13 -29.21
N ASP A 134 2.17 64.34 -28.08
CA ASP A 134 3.59 64.68 -28.00
C ASP A 134 4.23 63.85 -26.88
N VAL A 135 5.26 63.07 -27.22
CA VAL A 135 5.95 62.22 -26.25
C VAL A 135 6.82 63.00 -25.27
N SER A 136 7.26 64.22 -25.63
CA SER A 136 8.10 65.06 -24.75
C SER A 136 7.36 65.57 -23.52
N GLU A 137 6.03 65.65 -23.61
CA GLU A 137 5.15 66.04 -22.49
C GLU A 137 4.71 64.83 -21.65
N CYS A 138 5.03 63.59 -22.06
CA CYS A 138 4.58 62.37 -21.40
C CYS A 138 5.63 61.83 -20.42
N ALA A 139 5.33 61.91 -19.13
CA ALA A 139 6.22 61.43 -18.07
C ALA A 139 6.51 59.91 -18.12
N GLN A 140 5.65 59.14 -18.79
CA GLN A 140 5.78 57.69 -18.92
C GLN A 140 6.57 57.26 -20.17
N PHE A 141 7.02 58.20 -21.02
CA PHE A 141 7.82 57.88 -22.19
C PHE A 141 9.26 57.50 -21.79
N SER A 142 9.83 56.51 -22.47
CA SER A 142 11.23 56.09 -22.29
C SER A 142 11.97 56.21 -23.62
N PRO A 143 13.06 57.01 -23.71
CA PRO A 143 13.83 57.18 -24.93
C PRO A 143 14.78 56.02 -25.23
N PHE A 144 14.87 55.00 -24.37
CA PHE A 144 15.83 53.89 -24.50
C PHE A 144 15.79 53.19 -25.87
N VAL A 145 14.59 52.90 -26.40
CA VAL A 145 14.46 52.23 -27.70
C VAL A 145 14.77 53.17 -28.86
N ASP A 146 14.46 54.46 -28.71
CA ASP A 146 14.81 55.50 -29.68
C ASP A 146 16.35 55.63 -29.80
N GLU A 147 17.07 55.62 -28.67
CA GLU A 147 18.54 55.61 -28.62
C GLU A 147 19.14 54.35 -29.24
N LEU A 148 18.55 53.18 -28.97
CA LEU A 148 19.02 51.90 -29.52
C LEU A 148 18.82 51.79 -31.03
N THR A 149 17.77 52.41 -31.56
CA THR A 149 17.37 52.28 -32.98
C THR A 149 17.70 53.50 -33.84
N ASP A 150 18.31 54.53 -33.25
CA ASP A 150 18.57 55.84 -33.87
C ASP A 150 17.32 56.40 -34.56
N TYR A 151 16.20 56.38 -33.83
CA TYR A 151 14.89 56.80 -34.32
C TYR A 151 14.28 57.84 -33.37
N THR A 152 13.45 58.74 -33.89
CA THR A 152 12.79 59.76 -33.07
C THR A 152 11.28 59.57 -33.07
N THR A 153 10.74 59.17 -31.92
CA THR A 153 9.31 59.05 -31.71
C THR A 153 8.71 60.40 -31.32
N LYS A 154 7.60 60.80 -31.93
CA LYS A 154 6.91 62.09 -31.74
C LYS A 154 5.49 61.92 -31.19
N SER A 155 4.72 61.02 -31.80
CA SER A 155 3.33 60.73 -31.41
C SER A 155 3.12 59.21 -31.31
N ILE A 156 2.32 58.76 -30.34
CA ILE A 156 2.11 57.33 -30.07
C ILE A 156 0.62 57.03 -29.92
N LEU A 157 0.16 55.94 -30.55
CA LEU A 157 -1.13 55.32 -30.29
C LEU A 157 -0.89 53.86 -29.85
N ALA A 158 -1.26 53.55 -28.61
CA ALA A 158 -1.01 52.25 -27.99
C ALA A 158 -2.31 51.65 -27.47
N THR A 159 -2.52 50.34 -27.66
CA THR A 159 -3.70 49.67 -27.13
C THR A 159 -3.40 48.24 -26.64
N PRO A 160 -4.00 47.81 -25.53
CA PRO A 160 -3.82 46.45 -25.02
C PRO A 160 -4.80 45.48 -25.67
N ILE A 161 -4.35 44.24 -25.86
CA ILE A 161 -5.16 43.11 -26.28
C ILE A 161 -5.48 42.25 -25.07
N LEU A 162 -6.76 42.12 -24.73
CA LEU A 162 -7.24 41.43 -23.55
C LEU A 162 -8.02 40.16 -23.90
N ASN A 163 -7.77 39.05 -23.19
CA ASN A 163 -8.62 37.87 -23.18
C ASN A 163 -9.40 37.81 -21.85
N GLY A 164 -10.63 38.31 -21.84
CA GLY A 164 -11.36 38.51 -20.59
C GLY A 164 -10.66 39.55 -19.71
N LYS A 165 -10.05 39.10 -18.61
CA LYS A 165 -9.26 39.97 -17.70
C LYS A 165 -7.76 39.93 -17.99
N ASP A 166 -7.28 38.94 -18.73
CA ASP A 166 -5.85 38.67 -18.88
C ASP A 166 -5.28 39.46 -20.06
N LEU A 167 -4.07 39.99 -19.89
CA LEU A 167 -3.36 40.72 -20.93
C LEU A 167 -2.62 39.72 -21.83
N VAL A 168 -2.82 39.84 -23.14
CA VAL A 168 -2.18 38.96 -24.13
C VAL A 168 -1.01 39.68 -24.81
N ALA A 169 -1.24 40.92 -25.22
CA ALA A 169 -0.27 41.71 -25.97
C ALA A 169 -0.56 43.20 -25.88
N VAL A 170 0.41 44.03 -26.25
CA VAL A 170 0.25 45.47 -26.48
C VAL A 170 0.67 45.80 -27.90
N ILE A 171 -0.16 46.56 -28.61
CA ILE A 171 0.12 46.99 -29.98
C ILE A 171 0.34 48.49 -30.00
N LEU A 172 1.40 48.90 -30.69
CA LEU A 172 1.89 50.26 -30.77
C LEU A 172 1.89 50.73 -32.22
N ALA A 173 1.37 51.93 -32.48
CA ALA A 173 1.56 52.68 -33.71
C ALA A 173 2.26 54.00 -33.39
N ILE A 174 3.29 54.34 -34.15
CA ILE A 174 4.13 55.52 -33.89
C ILE A 174 4.18 56.43 -35.12
N ASN A 175 4.31 57.73 -34.84
CA ASN A 175 4.48 58.83 -35.79
C ASN A 175 3.42 58.90 -36.90
N LYS A 176 2.48 59.82 -36.77
CA LYS A 176 1.53 60.13 -37.85
C LYS A 176 2.27 60.80 -39.03
N LEU A 177 2.02 60.32 -40.26
CA LEU A 177 2.69 60.84 -41.47
C LEU A 177 2.03 62.08 -42.07
N ASN A 178 0.68 62.14 -42.08
CA ASN A 178 -0.08 63.22 -42.71
C ASN A 178 -0.53 64.32 -41.72
N GLY A 179 0.02 64.34 -40.50
CA GLY A 179 -0.30 65.29 -39.45
C GLY A 179 0.60 65.14 -38.23
N PRO A 180 0.52 66.05 -37.24
CA PRO A 180 1.43 66.03 -36.09
C PRO A 180 1.10 64.93 -35.06
N TYR A 181 -0.14 64.44 -35.00
CA TYR A 181 -0.59 63.42 -34.03
C TYR A 181 -1.80 62.64 -34.55
N PHE A 182 -2.13 61.52 -33.91
CA PHE A 182 -3.29 60.68 -34.23
C PHE A 182 -4.62 61.32 -33.77
N THR A 183 -5.61 61.35 -34.65
CA THR A 183 -6.95 61.91 -34.36
C THR A 183 -7.87 60.89 -33.70
N SER A 184 -8.99 61.34 -33.12
CA SER A 184 -10.02 60.42 -32.59
C SER A 184 -10.64 59.52 -33.67
N SER A 185 -10.63 59.96 -34.94
CA SER A 185 -11.03 59.12 -36.07
C SER A 185 -10.01 58.00 -36.31
N ASP A 186 -8.72 58.30 -36.19
CA ASP A 186 -7.66 57.29 -36.30
C ASP A 186 -7.74 56.25 -35.18
N GLU A 187 -8.03 56.68 -33.95
CA GLU A 187 -8.25 55.79 -32.81
C GLU A 187 -9.44 54.85 -33.05
N THR A 188 -10.55 55.39 -33.56
CA THR A 188 -11.74 54.59 -33.89
C THR A 188 -11.44 53.56 -35.00
N LEU A 189 -10.73 53.99 -36.04
CA LEU A 189 -10.32 53.12 -37.15
C LEU A 189 -9.34 52.04 -36.69
N PHE A 190 -8.34 52.43 -35.89
CA PHE A 190 -7.36 51.55 -35.28
C PHE A 190 -8.07 50.45 -34.48
N LEU A 191 -8.96 50.81 -33.55
CA LEU A 191 -9.68 49.84 -32.72
C LEU A 191 -10.62 48.94 -33.54
N LYS A 192 -11.32 49.50 -34.54
CA LYS A 192 -12.22 48.73 -35.42
C LYS A 192 -11.50 47.59 -36.12
N TYR A 193 -10.37 47.88 -36.77
CA TYR A 193 -9.60 46.89 -37.52
C TYR A 193 -8.71 46.02 -36.62
N LEU A 194 -8.31 46.52 -35.46
CA LEU A 194 -7.53 45.74 -34.51
C LEU A 194 -8.32 44.59 -33.88
N ASN A 195 -9.66 44.63 -33.89
CA ASN A 195 -10.47 43.50 -33.46
C ASN A 195 -10.13 42.19 -34.20
N PHE A 196 -9.71 42.25 -35.47
CA PHE A 196 -9.26 41.08 -36.22
C PHE A 196 -7.94 40.53 -35.67
N ALA A 197 -6.93 41.38 -35.49
CA ALA A 197 -5.67 40.98 -34.86
C ALA A 197 -5.89 40.47 -33.42
N SER A 198 -6.79 41.11 -32.67
CA SER A 198 -7.20 40.74 -31.31
C SER A 198 -7.79 39.34 -31.27
N LEU A 199 -8.72 39.01 -32.18
CA LEU A 199 -9.31 37.67 -32.26
C LEU A 199 -8.26 36.60 -32.53
N ASN A 200 -7.36 36.84 -33.49
CA ASN A 200 -6.26 35.91 -33.80
C ASN A 200 -5.32 35.71 -32.60
N LEU A 201 -4.87 36.80 -31.98
CA LEU A 201 -3.98 36.73 -30.81
C LEU A 201 -4.64 35.99 -29.64
N LYS A 202 -5.95 36.16 -29.43
CA LYS A 202 -6.69 35.42 -28.40
C LYS A 202 -6.79 33.93 -28.71
N ILE A 203 -7.09 33.55 -29.96
CA ILE A 203 -7.14 32.14 -30.38
C ILE A 203 -5.77 31.48 -30.20
N TYR A 204 -4.71 32.18 -30.61
CA TYR A 204 -3.33 31.73 -30.41
C TYR A 204 -3.02 31.52 -28.93
N HIS A 205 -3.31 32.50 -28.08
CA HIS A 205 -3.09 32.41 -26.65
C HIS A 205 -3.89 31.26 -26.01
N LEU A 206 -5.16 31.08 -26.39
CA LEU A 206 -5.98 29.98 -25.88
C LEU A 206 -5.45 28.61 -26.34
N SER A 207 -5.02 28.49 -27.59
CA SER A 207 -4.39 27.27 -28.11
C SER A 207 -3.08 26.95 -27.39
N TYR A 208 -2.26 27.97 -27.11
CA TYR A 208 -1.04 27.84 -26.33
C TYR A 208 -1.33 27.31 -24.91
N LEU A 209 -2.27 27.94 -24.20
CA LEU A 209 -2.67 27.51 -22.86
C LEU A 209 -3.23 26.08 -22.86
N HIS A 210 -4.07 25.74 -23.84
CA HIS A 210 -4.61 24.37 -23.97
C HIS A 210 -3.52 23.32 -24.20
N ASN A 211 -2.50 23.65 -25.01
CA ASN A 211 -1.34 22.79 -25.22
C ASN A 211 -0.54 22.60 -23.91
N CYS A 212 -0.25 23.69 -23.20
CA CYS A 212 0.45 23.65 -21.90
C CYS A 212 -0.28 22.76 -20.90
N GLU A 213 -1.60 22.92 -20.78
CA GLU A 213 -2.43 22.11 -19.88
C GLU A 213 -2.49 20.63 -20.27
N THR A 214 -2.64 20.34 -21.56
CA THR A 214 -2.64 18.95 -22.06
C THR A 214 -1.30 18.28 -21.80
N ARG A 215 -0.20 19.00 -22.04
CA ARG A 215 1.18 18.56 -21.77
C ARG A 215 1.36 18.28 -20.28
N ARG A 216 0.88 19.15 -19.41
CA ARG A 216 0.88 18.96 -17.95
C ARG A 216 0.14 17.68 -17.52
N GLY A 217 -1.07 17.49 -18.03
CA GLY A 217 -1.84 16.28 -17.76
C GLY A 217 -1.11 15.00 -18.20
N GLN A 218 -0.49 15.00 -19.37
CA GLN A 218 0.27 13.86 -19.88
C GLN A 218 1.53 13.58 -19.06
N VAL A 219 2.31 14.60 -18.72
CA VAL A 219 3.51 14.47 -17.88
C VAL A 219 3.16 13.83 -16.54
N LEU A 220 2.11 14.32 -15.87
CA LEU A 220 1.69 13.78 -14.59
C LEU A 220 1.17 12.34 -14.70
N LEU A 221 0.35 12.04 -15.72
CA LEU A 221 -0.21 10.70 -15.91
C LEU A 221 0.87 9.66 -16.19
N TRP A 222 1.81 9.95 -17.10
CA TRP A 222 2.90 9.04 -17.43
C TRP A 222 3.89 8.87 -16.29
N SER A 223 4.20 9.96 -15.58
CA SER A 223 5.04 9.90 -14.37
C SER A 223 4.37 9.03 -13.31
N ALA A 224 3.06 9.20 -13.09
CA ALA A 224 2.30 8.40 -12.13
C ALA A 224 2.30 6.93 -12.49
N ASN A 225 2.05 6.58 -13.75
CA ASN A 225 2.10 5.20 -14.21
C ASN A 225 3.45 4.55 -13.86
N LYS A 226 4.56 5.23 -14.14
CA LYS A 226 5.91 4.72 -13.85
C LYS A 226 6.25 4.69 -12.37
N VAL A 227 5.76 5.66 -11.61
CA VAL A 227 5.90 5.74 -10.16
C VAL A 227 5.19 4.59 -9.45
N PHE A 228 3.99 4.21 -9.91
CA PHE A 228 3.25 3.09 -9.33
C PHE A 228 3.75 1.71 -9.81
N GLU A 229 4.50 1.67 -10.91
CA GLU A 229 5.19 0.46 -11.37
C GLU A 229 6.41 0.13 -10.49
N GLU A 230 7.16 1.15 -10.04
CA GLU A 230 8.35 1.00 -9.21
C GLU A 230 8.13 1.58 -7.81
N LEU A 231 7.78 0.73 -6.85
CA LEU A 231 7.38 1.14 -5.50
C LEU A 231 8.50 1.10 -4.46
N THR A 232 9.65 0.49 -4.78
CA THR A 232 10.68 0.14 -3.79
C THR A 232 11.95 0.99 -3.87
N ASP A 233 12.23 1.60 -5.03
CA ASP A 233 13.49 2.31 -5.27
C ASP A 233 13.24 3.70 -5.87
N ILE A 234 13.61 4.73 -5.10
CA ILE A 234 13.45 6.15 -5.47
C ILE A 234 14.22 6.47 -6.76
N GLU A 235 15.41 5.90 -6.92
CA GLU A 235 16.30 6.23 -8.03
C GLU A 235 15.74 5.69 -9.34
N ARG A 236 15.28 4.43 -9.32
CA ARG A 236 14.62 3.81 -10.48
C ARG A 236 13.30 4.48 -10.79
N GLN A 237 12.54 4.83 -9.75
CA GLN A 237 11.28 5.54 -9.87
C GLN A 237 11.47 6.88 -10.59
N PHE A 238 12.41 7.71 -10.13
CA PHE A 238 12.72 9.01 -10.71
C PHE A 238 13.27 8.83 -12.12
N HIS A 239 14.18 7.88 -12.32
CA HIS A 239 14.77 7.63 -13.63
C HIS A 239 13.70 7.26 -14.67
N LYS A 240 12.82 6.30 -14.35
CA LYS A 240 11.72 5.86 -15.23
C LYS A 240 10.76 7.01 -15.53
N ALA A 241 10.39 7.80 -14.53
CA ALA A 241 9.47 8.92 -14.72
C ALA A 241 10.08 10.00 -15.64
N PHE A 242 11.25 10.53 -15.30
CA PHE A 242 11.94 11.57 -16.08
C PHE A 242 12.25 11.10 -17.51
N TYR A 243 12.73 9.87 -17.68
CA TYR A 243 12.99 9.32 -19.01
C TYR A 243 11.72 9.24 -19.85
N THR A 244 10.59 8.82 -19.28
CA THR A 244 9.33 8.66 -20.01
C THR A 244 8.78 10.01 -20.46
N VAL A 245 8.89 11.05 -19.62
CA VAL A 245 8.31 12.37 -19.92
C VAL A 245 9.24 13.32 -20.69
N ARG A 246 10.46 12.87 -21.03
CA ARG A 246 11.50 13.71 -21.67
C ARG A 246 11.05 14.44 -22.93
N ALA A 247 10.17 13.84 -23.73
CA ALA A 247 9.63 14.44 -24.95
C ALA A 247 8.71 15.65 -24.66
N TYR A 248 8.11 15.71 -23.47
CA TYR A 248 7.18 16.76 -23.06
C TYR A 248 7.86 17.93 -22.33
N LEU A 249 9.09 17.75 -21.84
CA LEU A 249 9.81 18.76 -21.05
C LEU A 249 10.42 19.89 -21.89
N ASN A 250 10.52 19.72 -23.21
CA ASN A 250 10.95 20.74 -24.17
C ASN A 250 12.26 21.49 -23.86
N CYS A 251 13.23 20.80 -23.27
CA CYS A 251 14.57 21.31 -22.97
C CYS A 251 15.67 20.47 -23.65
N ASP A 252 16.85 21.06 -23.84
CA ASP A 252 18.00 20.38 -24.44
C ASP A 252 18.65 19.39 -23.48
N ARG A 253 18.76 19.78 -22.20
CA ARG A 253 19.32 18.96 -21.13
C ARG A 253 18.59 19.19 -19.83
N TYR A 254 18.59 18.19 -18.97
CA TYR A 254 18.23 18.38 -17.57
C TYR A 254 19.02 17.41 -16.68
N SER A 255 19.25 17.83 -15.44
CA SER A 255 19.97 17.05 -14.44
C SER A 255 19.14 16.92 -13.16
N VAL A 256 19.21 15.75 -12.53
CA VAL A 256 18.54 15.47 -11.25
C VAL A 256 19.62 15.12 -10.23
N GLY A 257 19.82 15.97 -9.23
CA GLY A 257 20.67 15.70 -8.08
C GLY A 257 19.85 15.20 -6.91
N LEU A 258 20.15 14.00 -6.39
CA LEU A 258 19.53 13.44 -5.20
C LEU A 258 20.40 13.71 -3.97
N LEU A 259 19.77 14.19 -2.89
CA LEU A 259 20.43 14.45 -1.62
C LEU A 259 20.52 13.17 -0.78
N ASP A 260 21.60 13.04 -0.02
CA ASP A 260 21.76 11.93 0.92
C ASP A 260 20.82 12.12 2.12
N MET A 261 19.72 11.36 2.12
CA MET A 261 18.72 11.40 3.19
C MET A 261 19.19 10.73 4.48
N THR A 262 20.34 10.04 4.48
CA THR A 262 20.86 9.32 5.66
C THR A 262 21.65 10.22 6.61
N LYS A 263 22.14 11.37 6.14
CA LYS A 263 22.77 12.40 6.97
C LYS A 263 21.70 13.04 7.86
N GLN A 264 21.71 12.68 9.13
CA GLN A 264 20.62 12.99 10.06
C GLN A 264 20.64 14.44 10.54
N LYS A 265 19.49 14.88 11.05
CA LYS A 265 19.37 16.06 11.92
C LYS A 265 20.21 15.86 13.18
N GLU A 266 21.39 16.47 13.22
CA GLU A 266 22.12 17.00 14.39
C GLU A 266 22.26 16.18 15.69
N PHE A 267 22.10 14.85 15.76
CA PHE A 267 22.27 14.15 17.07
C PHE A 267 23.38 13.10 17.17
N PHE A 268 23.69 12.34 16.11
CA PHE A 268 24.71 11.27 16.19
C PHE A 268 26.08 11.66 15.62
N ASP A 269 26.16 12.70 14.79
CA ASP A 269 27.40 13.18 14.18
C ASP A 269 28.16 14.20 15.06
N LEU A 270 27.56 14.64 16.18
CA LEU A 270 28.19 15.58 17.12
C LEU A 270 29.27 14.92 17.97
N TRP A 271 29.17 13.61 18.27
CA TRP A 271 30.11 12.94 19.16
C TRP A 271 31.54 12.86 18.59
N PRO A 272 31.74 12.42 17.32
CA PRO A 272 33.06 12.43 16.68
C PRO A 272 33.63 13.85 16.53
N VAL A 273 32.76 14.84 16.29
CA VAL A 273 33.16 16.26 16.21
C VAL A 273 33.60 16.81 17.57
N LEU A 274 32.86 16.52 18.63
CA LEU A 274 33.18 16.91 20.01
C LEU A 274 34.42 16.19 20.56
N LEU A 275 34.65 14.95 20.10
CA LEU A 275 35.87 14.18 20.39
C LEU A 275 37.07 14.62 19.53
N GLY A 276 36.87 15.51 18.56
CA GLY A 276 37.91 16.03 17.67
C GLY A 276 38.38 15.05 16.59
N GLU A 277 37.65 13.96 16.35
CA GLU A 277 37.96 12.94 15.35
C GLU A 277 37.61 13.40 13.92
N VAL A 278 36.60 14.27 13.79
CA VAL A 278 36.13 14.81 12.50
C VAL A 278 35.86 16.32 12.66
N PRO A 279 36.30 17.19 11.72
CA PRO A 279 35.97 18.61 11.79
C PRO A 279 34.46 18.85 11.62
N PRO A 280 33.88 19.87 12.29
CA PRO A 280 32.48 20.24 12.11
C PRO A 280 32.21 20.67 10.67
N TYR A 281 31.13 20.18 10.07
CA TYR A 281 30.71 20.59 8.74
C TYR A 281 30.38 22.09 8.72
N SER A 282 31.07 22.83 7.83
CA SER A 282 30.93 24.28 7.66
C SER A 282 30.25 24.66 6.34
N GLY A 283 29.68 23.70 5.62
CA GLY A 283 29.00 23.95 4.34
C GLY A 283 27.53 24.35 4.50
N PRO A 284 26.85 24.67 3.38
CA PRO A 284 25.46 25.06 3.39
C PRO A 284 24.54 23.90 3.80
N ARG A 285 23.41 24.24 4.42
CA ARG A 285 22.44 23.27 4.93
C ARG A 285 21.07 23.51 4.31
N THR A 286 20.28 22.47 4.19
CA THR A 286 18.87 22.58 3.79
C THR A 286 18.07 23.38 4.83
N PRO A 287 16.87 23.90 4.50
CA PRO A 287 16.02 24.61 5.46
C PRO A 287 15.68 23.80 6.72
N ASP A 288 15.69 22.46 6.61
CA ASP A 288 15.45 21.55 7.72
C ASP A 288 16.73 21.12 8.47
N GLY A 289 17.89 21.72 8.14
CA GLY A 289 19.14 21.62 8.88
C GLY A 289 20.07 20.47 8.48
N ARG A 290 19.80 19.77 7.37
CA ARG A 290 20.66 18.68 6.88
C ARG A 290 21.79 19.20 6.01
N GLU A 291 22.92 18.51 6.03
CA GLU A 291 24.05 18.80 5.16
C GLU A 291 23.65 18.60 3.69
N ILE A 292 24.02 19.53 2.82
CA ILE A 292 23.76 19.40 1.38
C ILE A 292 24.86 18.54 0.77
N VAL A 293 24.57 17.25 0.60
CA VAL A 293 25.45 16.29 -0.07
C VAL A 293 24.67 15.59 -1.17
N PHE A 294 25.01 15.90 -2.43
CA PHE A 294 24.48 15.17 -3.58
C PHE A 294 25.24 13.85 -3.71
N TYR A 295 24.60 12.75 -3.34
CA TYR A 295 25.21 11.42 -3.45
C TYR A 295 25.04 10.82 -4.86
N LYS A 296 24.13 11.39 -5.66
CA LYS A 296 23.87 10.92 -7.02
C LYS A 296 23.36 12.04 -7.91
N VAL A 297 23.88 12.10 -9.14
CA VAL A 297 23.38 12.98 -10.20
C VAL A 297 23.04 12.14 -11.42
N ILE A 298 21.91 12.46 -12.06
CA ILE A 298 21.47 11.84 -13.31
C ILE A 298 21.34 12.94 -14.35
N ASP A 299 22.21 12.89 -15.36
CA ASP A 299 22.20 13.82 -16.48
C ASP A 299 21.46 13.22 -17.68
N TYR A 300 20.51 13.98 -18.22
CA TYR A 300 19.75 13.66 -19.41
C TYR A 300 20.15 14.62 -20.52
N ILE A 301 20.91 14.11 -21.49
CA ILE A 301 21.37 14.88 -22.65
C ILE A 301 20.45 14.53 -23.80
N LEU A 302 19.60 15.48 -24.22
CA LEU A 302 18.61 15.26 -25.29
C LEU A 302 18.98 15.92 -26.61
N HIS A 303 19.96 16.83 -26.60
CA HIS A 303 20.46 17.47 -27.82
C HIS A 303 21.51 16.60 -28.51
N GLY A 304 21.43 16.49 -29.84
CA GLY A 304 22.34 15.65 -30.62
C GLY A 304 22.06 14.16 -30.42
N LYS A 305 23.06 13.41 -29.92
CA LYS A 305 22.89 12.00 -29.57
C LYS A 305 22.33 11.89 -28.16
N GLU A 306 21.10 11.38 -28.03
CA GLU A 306 20.49 11.14 -26.71
C GLU A 306 21.41 10.24 -25.87
N ASP A 307 21.80 10.73 -24.70
CA ASP A 307 22.65 10.02 -23.74
C ASP A 307 22.19 10.30 -22.31
N ILE A 308 22.32 9.30 -21.44
CA ILE A 308 21.90 9.39 -20.03
C ILE A 308 23.06 8.92 -19.17
N LYS A 309 23.55 9.81 -18.31
CA LYS A 309 24.70 9.53 -17.45
C LYS A 309 24.24 9.51 -16.01
N VAL A 310 24.41 8.34 -15.38
CA VAL A 310 24.14 8.16 -13.94
C VAL A 310 25.48 8.22 -13.22
N ILE A 311 25.66 9.24 -12.38
CA ILE A 311 26.92 9.58 -11.74
C ILE A 311 26.77 9.38 -10.23
N PRO A 312 27.31 8.29 -9.68
CA PRO A 312 27.36 8.10 -8.23
C PRO A 312 28.46 8.98 -7.63
N ASN A 313 28.17 9.60 -6.49
CA ASN A 313 29.06 10.47 -5.73
C ASN A 313 29.76 11.52 -6.62
N PRO A 314 29.00 12.42 -7.26
CA PRO A 314 29.56 13.44 -8.14
C PRO A 314 30.59 14.30 -7.41
N THR A 315 31.69 14.62 -8.10
CA THR A 315 32.67 15.58 -7.57
C THR A 315 32.06 16.98 -7.52
N PRO A 316 32.52 17.87 -6.62
CA PRO A 316 32.07 19.27 -6.60
C PRO A 316 32.28 19.99 -7.93
N ASP A 317 33.31 19.59 -8.69
CA ASP A 317 33.64 20.13 -10.01
C ASP A 317 32.73 19.61 -11.13
N HIS A 318 31.74 18.77 -10.81
CA HIS A 318 30.76 18.31 -11.79
C HIS A 318 30.04 19.52 -12.39
N TRP A 319 29.96 19.58 -13.72
CA TRP A 319 29.48 20.76 -14.46
C TRP A 319 28.09 21.26 -14.04
N ALA A 320 27.17 20.38 -13.65
CA ALA A 320 25.86 20.78 -13.15
C ALA A 320 25.94 21.44 -11.75
N LEU A 321 26.85 20.96 -10.88
CA LEU A 321 26.99 21.39 -9.49
C LEU A 321 27.92 22.60 -9.33
N VAL A 322 28.95 22.71 -10.16
CA VAL A 322 29.98 23.77 -10.09
C VAL A 322 29.39 25.18 -10.27
N THR A 323 28.24 25.28 -10.92
CA THR A 323 27.50 26.55 -11.07
C THR A 323 27.08 27.16 -9.73
N GLY A 324 26.96 26.33 -8.67
CA GLY A 324 26.43 26.72 -7.37
C GLY A 324 24.90 26.80 -7.31
N LEU A 325 24.21 26.76 -8.47
CA LEU A 325 22.77 26.89 -8.56
C LEU A 325 22.01 25.76 -7.85
N PRO A 326 22.32 24.46 -8.06
CA PRO A 326 21.62 23.39 -7.36
C PRO A 326 21.80 23.45 -5.83
N THR A 327 22.98 23.88 -5.37
CA THR A 327 23.27 24.05 -3.94
C THR A 327 22.43 25.18 -3.35
N TYR A 328 22.35 26.32 -4.03
CA TYR A 328 21.50 27.44 -3.61
C TYR A 328 20.02 27.06 -3.56
N VAL A 329 19.53 26.29 -4.53
CA VAL A 329 18.14 25.80 -4.55
C VAL A 329 17.88 24.81 -3.41
N ALA A 330 18.83 23.92 -3.12
CA ALA A 330 18.74 23.01 -1.97
C ALA A 330 18.81 23.74 -0.62
N GLU A 331 19.54 24.85 -0.52
CA GLU A 331 19.65 25.67 0.70
C GLU A 331 18.42 26.55 0.92
N SER A 332 17.94 27.22 -0.12
CA SER A 332 16.82 28.18 -0.04
C SER A 332 15.44 27.51 -0.14
N GLY A 333 15.34 26.39 -0.86
CA GLY A 333 14.06 25.78 -1.24
C GLY A 333 13.26 26.59 -2.27
N PHE A 334 13.88 27.57 -2.93
CA PHE A 334 13.21 28.43 -3.91
C PHE A 334 13.47 27.99 -5.36
N ILE A 335 12.48 28.27 -6.22
CA ILE A 335 12.58 28.10 -7.67
C ILE A 335 13.45 29.22 -8.24
N CYS A 336 14.35 28.88 -9.16
CA CYS A 336 15.21 29.85 -9.83
C CYS A 336 15.10 29.73 -11.35
N ASN A 337 14.53 30.75 -12.00
CA ASN A 337 14.44 30.88 -13.45
C ASN A 337 15.37 32.01 -13.95
N ILE A 338 16.41 31.64 -14.71
CA ILE A 338 17.45 32.53 -15.24
C ILE A 338 17.30 32.62 -16.77
N MET A 339 17.06 33.84 -17.25
CA MET A 339 16.80 34.13 -18.67
C MET A 339 18.07 34.10 -19.53
N ASN A 340 19.14 34.72 -19.03
CA ASN A 340 20.42 34.80 -19.71
C ASN A 340 21.54 34.42 -18.73
N ALA A 341 21.99 33.19 -18.82
CA ALA A 341 23.02 32.64 -17.94
C ALA A 341 24.37 33.38 -18.08
N ALA A 342 24.69 33.93 -19.26
CA ALA A 342 25.94 34.65 -19.48
C ALA A 342 25.96 36.05 -18.84
N ALA A 343 24.79 36.64 -18.57
CA ALA A 343 24.65 37.94 -17.92
C ALA A 343 24.45 37.85 -16.41
N ASP A 344 24.34 36.62 -15.86
CA ASP A 344 24.13 36.41 -14.44
C ASP A 344 25.46 36.49 -13.68
N GLU A 345 25.53 37.36 -12.67
CA GLU A 345 26.74 37.58 -11.86
C GLU A 345 26.76 36.71 -10.58
N MET A 346 25.64 36.04 -10.25
CA MET A 346 25.47 35.30 -8.99
C MET A 346 25.98 33.87 -9.08
N PHE A 347 25.87 33.26 -10.26
CA PHE A 347 26.21 31.86 -10.49
C PHE A 347 27.32 31.70 -11.53
N ASN A 348 28.18 30.71 -11.33
CA ASN A 348 29.35 30.49 -12.18
C ASN A 348 28.99 29.62 -13.40
N PHE A 349 28.32 30.21 -14.39
CA PHE A 349 28.08 29.54 -15.65
C PHE A 349 29.34 29.48 -16.52
N GLN A 350 29.41 28.49 -17.40
CA GLN A 350 30.57 28.24 -18.26
C GLN A 350 30.84 29.40 -19.24
N GLU A 351 32.12 29.77 -19.42
CA GLU A 351 32.55 30.76 -20.42
C GLU A 351 32.67 30.18 -21.84
N GLY A 352 32.76 28.85 -21.97
CA GLY A 352 32.94 28.14 -23.25
C GLY A 352 32.00 26.93 -23.41
N PRO A 353 32.09 26.21 -24.54
CA PRO A 353 31.29 25.02 -24.79
C PRO A 353 31.55 23.89 -23.79
N LEU A 354 30.49 23.23 -23.34
CA LEU A 354 30.58 22.09 -22.40
C LEU A 354 31.11 20.82 -23.09
N ASP A 355 30.87 20.70 -24.40
CA ASP A 355 31.26 19.55 -25.20
C ASP A 355 31.53 19.94 -26.66
N GLU A 356 31.97 18.95 -27.44
CA GLU A 356 32.34 19.08 -28.86
C GLU A 356 31.19 19.58 -29.76
N SER A 357 29.94 19.57 -29.26
CA SER A 357 28.80 20.09 -30.01
C SER A 357 28.70 21.62 -30.01
N GLY A 358 29.52 22.30 -29.20
CA GLY A 358 29.44 23.75 -29.06
C GLY A 358 28.36 24.21 -28.07
N TRP A 359 27.79 23.31 -27.27
CA TRP A 359 26.64 23.60 -26.41
C TRP A 359 27.03 24.48 -25.22
N THR A 360 26.38 25.64 -25.11
CA THR A 360 26.52 26.60 -24.00
C THR A 360 25.20 26.76 -23.26
N VAL A 361 25.26 27.17 -21.98
CA VAL A 361 24.05 27.43 -21.19
C VAL A 361 23.55 28.82 -21.55
N LYS A 362 22.30 28.90 -22.02
CA LYS A 362 21.63 30.15 -22.40
C LYS A 362 20.59 30.55 -21.36
N ASN A 363 19.66 29.64 -21.06
CA ASN A 363 18.62 29.82 -20.04
C ASN A 363 18.48 28.58 -19.17
N VAL A 364 18.08 28.78 -17.91
CA VAL A 364 18.08 27.73 -16.87
C VAL A 364 16.85 27.87 -15.97
N LEU A 365 16.24 26.73 -15.63
CA LEU A 365 15.20 26.63 -14.62
C LEU A 365 15.58 25.54 -13.61
N SER A 366 15.77 25.90 -12.34
CA SER A 366 16.13 24.97 -11.26
C SER A 366 15.08 24.98 -10.15
N MET A 367 14.71 23.79 -9.67
CA MET A 367 13.61 23.59 -8.72
C MET A 367 13.93 22.48 -7.71
N PRO A 368 13.53 22.64 -6.44
CA PRO A 368 13.69 21.60 -5.44
C PRO A 368 12.65 20.48 -5.63
N ILE A 369 13.02 19.25 -5.29
CA ILE A 369 12.12 18.11 -5.17
C ILE A 369 11.82 17.95 -3.69
N VAL A 370 10.57 18.21 -3.30
CA VAL A 370 10.16 18.30 -1.90
C VAL A 370 9.19 17.16 -1.58
N ASN A 371 9.46 16.43 -0.51
CA ASN A 371 8.56 15.35 -0.07
C ASN A 371 7.30 15.89 0.65
N LYS A 372 6.39 15.00 1.01
CA LYS A 372 5.15 15.36 1.73
C LYS A 372 5.39 15.98 3.12
N LYS A 373 6.58 15.84 3.68
CA LYS A 373 6.97 16.43 4.97
C LYS A 373 7.69 17.77 4.83
N GLU A 374 7.69 18.35 3.63
CA GLU A 374 8.40 19.60 3.31
C GLU A 374 9.93 19.48 3.42
N GLU A 375 10.47 18.26 3.31
CA GLU A 375 11.90 18.00 3.30
C GLU A 375 12.39 17.94 1.85
N ILE A 376 13.49 18.63 1.54
CA ILE A 376 14.12 18.57 0.22
C ILE A 376 14.82 17.21 0.07
N VAL A 377 14.47 16.48 -0.98
CA VAL A 377 15.00 15.15 -1.33
C VAL A 377 16.02 15.24 -2.47
N GLY A 378 15.90 16.28 -3.29
CA GLY A 378 16.78 16.50 -4.43
C GLY A 378 16.49 17.83 -5.09
N VAL A 379 17.23 18.10 -6.18
CA VAL A 379 17.07 19.28 -7.01
C VAL A 379 17.08 18.83 -8.46
N VAL A 380 16.18 19.40 -9.28
CA VAL A 380 16.20 19.23 -10.73
C VAL A 380 16.54 20.55 -11.40
N THR A 381 17.37 20.50 -12.43
CA THR A 381 17.74 21.68 -13.21
C THR A 381 17.58 21.40 -14.69
N PHE A 382 16.81 22.23 -15.37
CA PHE A 382 16.53 22.19 -16.80
C PHE A 382 17.32 23.28 -17.51
N TYR A 383 17.97 22.94 -18.63
CA TYR A 383 18.83 23.84 -19.38
C TYR A 383 18.35 23.95 -20.82
N ASN A 384 18.31 25.20 -21.31
CA ASN A 384 17.98 25.59 -22.67
C ASN A 384 16.63 25.04 -23.17
N ARG A 385 15.62 25.90 -23.23
CA ARG A 385 14.36 25.60 -23.92
C ARG A 385 14.62 25.40 -25.43
N LYS A 386 14.05 24.34 -26.03
CA LYS A 386 14.33 23.95 -27.42
C LYS A 386 13.91 24.95 -28.48
N ASP A 387 12.92 25.79 -28.18
CA ASP A 387 12.45 26.85 -29.10
C ASP A 387 13.29 28.14 -29.01
N GLY A 388 14.34 28.15 -28.18
CA GLY A 388 15.24 29.28 -27.98
C GLY A 388 14.67 30.39 -27.08
N LYS A 389 13.40 30.29 -26.64
CA LYS A 389 12.80 31.25 -25.71
C LYS A 389 13.29 30.99 -24.28
N PRO A 390 13.24 31.99 -23.38
CA PRO A 390 13.39 31.70 -21.97
C PRO A 390 12.22 30.87 -21.43
N PHE A 391 12.44 30.21 -20.29
CA PHE A 391 11.37 29.53 -19.56
C PHE A 391 10.36 30.57 -19.04
N ASP A 392 9.08 30.27 -19.20
CA ASP A 392 7.98 31.12 -18.71
C ASP A 392 7.26 30.47 -17.51
N GLU A 393 6.29 31.19 -16.94
CA GLU A 393 5.45 30.72 -15.84
C GLU A 393 4.74 29.38 -16.11
N GLN A 394 4.41 29.07 -17.37
CA GLN A 394 3.76 27.80 -17.71
C GLN A 394 4.75 26.63 -17.64
N ASP A 395 6.00 26.87 -18.02
CA ASP A 395 7.08 25.89 -17.85
C ASP A 395 7.41 25.71 -16.35
N GLU A 396 7.46 26.79 -15.57
CA GLU A 396 7.61 26.75 -14.11
C GLU A 396 6.51 25.88 -13.48
N THR A 397 5.24 26.18 -13.76
CA THR A 397 4.09 25.44 -13.21
C THR A 397 4.09 23.95 -13.61
N LEU A 398 4.48 23.64 -14.85
CA LEU A 398 4.58 22.28 -15.35
C LEU A 398 5.64 21.47 -14.60
N MET A 399 6.84 22.03 -14.47
CA MET A 399 7.98 21.37 -13.83
C MET A 399 7.81 21.30 -12.31
N GLU A 400 7.17 22.30 -11.70
CA GLU A 400 6.77 22.26 -10.30
C GLU A 400 5.79 21.11 -10.04
N SER A 401 4.77 20.97 -10.88
CA SER A 401 3.78 19.89 -10.72
C SER A 401 4.45 18.51 -10.79
N LEU A 402 5.42 18.33 -11.69
CA LEU A 402 6.20 17.09 -11.82
C LEU A 402 7.06 16.83 -10.57
N THR A 403 7.80 17.83 -10.10
CA THR A 403 8.70 17.69 -8.94
C THR A 403 7.95 17.46 -7.64
N GLN A 404 6.81 18.13 -7.43
CA GLN A 404 5.90 17.86 -6.30
C GLN A 404 5.38 16.42 -6.34
N PHE A 405 4.92 15.96 -7.51
CA PHE A 405 4.43 14.60 -7.67
C PHE A 405 5.51 13.55 -7.35
N LEU A 406 6.73 13.73 -7.88
CA LEU A 406 7.86 12.85 -7.59
C LEU A 406 8.28 12.91 -6.12
N GLY A 407 8.31 14.10 -5.52
CA GLY A 407 8.60 14.25 -4.10
C GLY A 407 7.59 13.52 -3.20
N TRP A 408 6.30 13.55 -3.52
CA TRP A 408 5.30 12.76 -2.78
C TRP A 408 5.43 11.26 -3.00
N SER A 409 5.89 10.84 -4.18
CA SER A 409 6.06 9.41 -4.50
C SER A 409 7.11 8.70 -3.64
N VAL A 410 8.06 9.45 -3.07
CA VAL A 410 9.07 8.97 -2.10
C VAL A 410 8.44 8.36 -0.84
N LEU A 411 7.20 8.75 -0.49
CA LEU A 411 6.52 8.15 0.66
C LEU A 411 6.27 6.65 0.48
N ASN A 412 6.05 6.20 -0.76
CA ASN A 412 5.80 4.79 -1.06
C ASN A 412 7.07 3.98 -0.78
N THR A 413 8.20 4.40 -1.33
CA THR A 413 9.49 3.72 -1.16
C THR A 413 9.89 3.64 0.32
N ASP A 414 9.70 4.72 1.08
CA ASP A 414 9.93 4.75 2.53
C ASP A 414 9.05 3.73 3.30
N THR A 415 7.80 3.57 2.86
CA THR A 415 6.85 2.67 3.51
C THR A 415 7.21 1.22 3.23
N TYR A 416 7.58 0.90 1.98
CA TYR A 416 8.04 -0.45 1.61
C TYR A 416 9.35 -0.83 2.28
N ASP A 417 10.32 0.08 2.39
CA ASP A 417 11.56 -0.20 3.14
C ASP A 417 11.29 -0.52 4.61
N LYS A 418 10.39 0.24 5.26
CA LYS A 418 9.97 -0.05 6.64
C LYS A 418 9.25 -1.39 6.76
N MET A 419 8.39 -1.74 5.79
CA MET A 419 7.72 -3.03 5.74
C MET A 419 8.73 -4.18 5.65
N ASN A 420 9.70 -4.09 4.73
CA ASN A 420 10.77 -5.09 4.57
C ASN A 420 11.60 -5.24 5.86
N LYS A 421 11.90 -4.13 6.55
CA LYS A 421 12.59 -4.17 7.85
C LYS A 421 11.77 -4.89 8.92
N LEU A 422 10.44 -4.75 8.92
CA LEU A 422 9.57 -5.46 9.85
C LEU A 422 9.47 -6.95 9.52
N GLU A 423 9.42 -7.31 8.24
CA GLU A 423 9.44 -8.70 7.78
C GLU A 423 10.75 -9.40 8.20
N ASN A 424 11.89 -8.77 7.95
CA ASN A 424 13.19 -9.28 8.40
C ASN A 424 13.25 -9.46 9.92
N ARG A 425 12.67 -8.54 10.71
CA ARG A 425 12.60 -8.69 12.18
C ARG A 425 11.75 -9.89 12.60
N LYS A 426 10.64 -10.14 11.90
CA LYS A 426 9.80 -11.32 12.14
C LYS A 426 10.58 -12.60 11.86
N ASP A 427 11.30 -12.67 10.74
CA ASP A 427 12.06 -13.87 10.37
C ASP A 427 13.16 -14.16 11.40
N ILE A 428 13.92 -13.14 11.83
CA ILE A 428 14.92 -13.28 12.91
C ILE A 428 14.27 -13.79 14.22
N ALA A 429 13.09 -13.27 14.58
CA ALA A 429 12.39 -13.72 15.78
C ALA A 429 11.90 -15.18 15.64
N GLN A 430 11.46 -15.60 14.45
CA GLN A 430 11.07 -16.98 14.19
C GLN A 430 12.26 -17.94 14.29
N ASP A 431 13.44 -17.54 13.79
CA ASP A 431 14.67 -18.32 13.95
C ASP A 431 15.06 -18.52 15.43
N MET A 432 14.90 -17.48 16.25
CA MET A 432 15.13 -17.60 17.70
C MET A 432 14.16 -18.59 18.35
N VAL A 433 12.88 -18.58 17.95
CA VAL A 433 11.88 -19.54 18.45
C VAL A 433 12.25 -20.96 18.02
N LEU A 434 12.62 -21.15 16.75
CA LEU A 434 13.03 -22.45 16.22
C LEU A 434 14.25 -22.99 16.97
N TYR A 435 15.25 -22.15 17.24
CA TYR A 435 16.44 -22.56 17.99
C TYR A 435 16.11 -23.13 19.37
N HIS A 436 15.16 -22.53 20.10
CA HIS A 436 14.77 -23.00 21.43
C HIS A 436 13.88 -24.25 21.42
N VAL A 437 13.07 -24.42 20.37
CA VAL A 437 12.11 -25.53 20.26
C VAL A 437 12.73 -26.76 19.61
N LYS A 438 13.65 -26.56 18.66
CA LYS A 438 14.36 -27.64 17.96
C LYS A 438 15.14 -28.48 18.96
N CYS A 439 15.01 -29.79 18.84
CA CYS A 439 15.86 -30.75 19.52
C CYS A 439 17.29 -30.54 19.02
N ASP A 440 18.21 -30.26 19.94
CA ASP A 440 19.60 -29.96 19.60
C ASP A 440 20.40 -31.25 19.30
N LYS A 441 21.72 -31.13 19.15
CA LYS A 441 22.59 -32.28 18.84
C LYS A 441 22.94 -33.13 20.05
N ASP A 442 22.74 -32.62 21.26
CA ASP A 442 23.06 -33.31 22.50
C ASP A 442 21.83 -34.03 23.04
N GLU A 443 20.66 -33.39 23.00
CA GLU A 443 19.36 -33.97 23.37
C GLU A 443 19.02 -35.20 22.51
N ILE A 444 19.32 -35.16 21.21
CA ILE A 444 19.04 -36.30 20.31
C ILE A 444 19.77 -37.58 20.75
N GLN A 445 20.89 -37.45 21.48
CA GLN A 445 21.67 -38.59 21.98
C GLN A 445 20.92 -39.38 23.06
N GLU A 446 19.90 -38.82 23.71
CA GLU A 446 19.08 -39.53 24.71
C GLU A 446 18.23 -40.66 24.09
N ILE A 447 17.97 -40.57 22.77
CA ILE A 447 17.20 -41.55 22.00
C ILE A 447 18.08 -42.26 20.96
N LEU A 448 19.01 -41.53 20.35
CA LEU A 448 20.00 -42.03 19.39
C LEU A 448 21.41 -41.89 19.98
N PRO A 449 21.84 -42.77 20.91
CA PRO A 449 23.17 -42.69 21.55
C PRO A 449 24.30 -43.13 20.61
N THR A 450 24.40 -42.49 19.44
CA THR A 450 25.38 -42.80 18.40
C THR A 450 26.80 -42.45 18.82
N ARG A 451 26.99 -41.41 19.63
CA ARG A 451 28.30 -41.04 20.16
C ARG A 451 28.85 -42.11 21.09
N GLU A 452 28.02 -42.62 21.99
CA GLU A 452 28.42 -43.66 22.94
C GLU A 452 28.62 -45.01 22.23
N LYS A 453 27.69 -45.41 21.37
CA LYS A 453 27.71 -46.74 20.73
C LYS A 453 28.66 -46.84 19.53
N LEU A 454 28.78 -45.79 18.73
CA LEU A 454 29.48 -45.80 17.44
C LEU A 454 30.61 -44.75 17.33
N GLY A 455 30.71 -43.80 18.27
CA GLY A 455 31.71 -42.72 18.22
C GLY A 455 31.48 -41.70 17.12
N LYS A 456 30.25 -41.60 16.58
CA LYS A 456 29.88 -40.73 15.45
C LYS A 456 28.65 -39.87 15.79
N GLU A 457 28.49 -38.73 15.11
CA GLU A 457 27.23 -37.99 15.13
C GLU A 457 26.15 -38.74 14.34
N PRO A 458 24.84 -38.56 14.64
CA PRO A 458 23.76 -39.22 13.92
C PRO A 458 23.79 -38.97 12.41
N SER A 459 24.20 -37.77 12.00
CA SER A 459 24.32 -37.37 10.59
C SER A 459 25.45 -38.08 9.82
N GLU A 460 26.35 -38.77 10.53
CA GLU A 460 27.48 -39.53 9.96
C GLU A 460 27.23 -41.04 9.98
N CYS A 461 26.10 -41.48 10.54
CA CYS A 461 25.69 -42.87 10.61
C CYS A 461 24.87 -43.26 9.37
N GLU A 462 24.98 -44.52 8.97
CA GLU A 462 24.10 -45.07 7.93
C GLU A 462 22.71 -45.35 8.52
N GLU A 463 21.67 -45.27 7.69
CA GLU A 463 20.28 -45.44 8.11
C GLU A 463 20.01 -46.82 8.76
N GLU A 464 20.73 -47.87 8.32
CA GLU A 464 20.65 -49.20 8.93
C GLU A 464 21.25 -49.26 10.33
N GLU A 465 22.34 -48.51 10.58
CA GLU A 465 22.97 -48.40 11.89
C GLU A 465 22.01 -47.70 12.89
N LEU A 466 21.43 -46.57 12.46
CA LEU A 466 20.45 -45.82 13.25
C LEU A 466 19.19 -46.65 13.55
N ALA A 467 18.67 -47.37 12.56
CA ALA A 467 17.53 -48.26 12.74
C ALA A 467 17.82 -49.40 13.74
N SER A 468 19.04 -49.95 13.74
CA SER A 468 19.45 -50.96 14.71
C SER A 468 19.48 -50.40 16.13
N ILE A 469 20.06 -49.21 16.32
CA ILE A 469 20.10 -48.53 17.62
C ILE A 469 18.68 -48.24 18.13
N LEU A 470 17.82 -47.67 17.28
CA LEU A 470 16.43 -47.40 17.66
C LEU A 470 15.67 -48.65 18.04
N LYS A 471 15.90 -49.77 17.36
CA LYS A 471 15.24 -51.04 17.70
C LYS A 471 15.62 -51.54 19.11
N GLU A 472 16.83 -51.23 19.58
CA GLU A 472 17.27 -51.55 20.95
C GLU A 472 16.72 -50.56 21.98
N GLU A 473 16.67 -49.27 21.64
CA GLU A 473 16.31 -48.18 22.57
C GLU A 473 14.81 -47.93 22.71
N LEU A 474 14.03 -48.21 21.64
CA LEU A 474 12.59 -47.99 21.63
C LEU A 474 11.88 -49.10 22.43
N PRO A 475 10.84 -48.74 23.21
CA PRO A 475 10.06 -49.73 23.93
C PRO A 475 9.27 -50.60 22.94
N GLY A 476 9.23 -51.91 23.20
CA GLY A 476 8.34 -52.80 22.46
C GLY A 476 6.86 -52.39 22.63
N PRO A 477 6.00 -52.63 21.63
CA PRO A 477 4.63 -52.13 21.60
C PRO A 477 3.74 -52.65 22.75
N THR A 478 4.11 -53.79 23.34
CA THR A 478 3.39 -54.42 24.44
C THR A 478 3.85 -53.94 25.83
N LYS A 479 5.02 -53.29 25.95
CA LYS A 479 5.56 -52.87 27.26
C LYS A 479 4.66 -51.84 27.95
N PHE A 480 4.19 -50.87 27.18
CA PHE A 480 3.36 -49.77 27.66
C PHE A 480 1.91 -49.84 27.16
N GLU A 481 1.50 -50.93 26.50
CA GLU A 481 0.13 -51.11 26.00
C GLU A 481 -0.36 -50.01 25.04
N ILE A 482 0.50 -49.47 24.16
CA ILE A 482 0.15 -48.35 23.26
C ILE A 482 -0.97 -48.68 22.23
N TYR A 483 -1.30 -49.97 22.06
CA TYR A 483 -2.41 -50.46 21.23
C TYR A 483 -3.76 -50.51 21.96
N GLU A 484 -3.78 -50.30 23.28
CA GLU A 484 -4.98 -50.44 24.10
C GLU A 484 -5.64 -49.10 24.37
N PHE A 485 -6.97 -49.04 24.30
CA PHE A 485 -7.73 -47.81 24.60
C PHE A 485 -7.58 -47.37 26.07
N ARG A 486 -7.29 -48.32 26.98
CA ARG A 486 -7.12 -48.09 28.42
C ARG A 486 -5.77 -47.47 28.81
N PHE A 487 -4.86 -47.25 27.84
CA PHE A 487 -3.54 -46.67 28.07
C PHE A 487 -3.57 -45.46 29.01
N SER A 488 -2.59 -45.41 29.92
CA SER A 488 -2.36 -44.29 30.85
C SER A 488 -0.89 -43.91 30.86
N ASP A 489 -0.61 -42.61 30.74
CA ASP A 489 0.74 -42.05 30.71
C ASP A 489 1.30 -41.67 32.09
N PHE A 490 0.50 -41.77 33.16
CA PHE A 490 0.92 -41.28 34.49
C PHE A 490 2.17 -41.96 35.05
N ASP A 491 2.40 -43.23 34.68
CA ASP A 491 3.58 -44.00 35.10
C ASP A 491 4.77 -43.84 34.12
N CYS A 492 4.60 -43.07 33.04
CA CYS A 492 5.62 -42.81 32.03
C CYS A 492 6.27 -41.43 32.23
N THR A 493 7.57 -41.34 31.96
CA THR A 493 8.29 -40.07 31.81
C THR A 493 8.00 -39.43 30.45
N GLU A 494 8.21 -38.11 30.32
CA GLU A 494 7.98 -37.42 29.03
C GLU A 494 8.87 -37.97 27.90
N LEU A 495 10.11 -38.35 28.21
CA LEU A 495 11.04 -38.97 27.25
C LEU A 495 10.54 -40.35 26.78
N GLU A 496 9.98 -41.16 27.68
CA GLU A 496 9.37 -42.45 27.29
C GLU A 496 8.19 -42.24 26.34
N LEU A 497 7.39 -41.18 26.53
CA LEU A 497 6.32 -40.83 25.60
C LEU A 497 6.86 -40.40 24.23
N VAL A 498 7.99 -39.68 24.17
CA VAL A 498 8.67 -39.38 22.90
C VAL A 498 9.09 -40.67 22.20
N LYS A 499 9.70 -41.63 22.92
CA LYS A 499 10.08 -42.94 22.36
C LYS A 499 8.86 -43.72 21.87
N CYS A 500 7.77 -43.76 22.64
CA CYS A 500 6.50 -44.36 22.19
C CYS A 500 5.93 -43.64 20.96
N GLY A 501 6.08 -42.32 20.87
CA GLY A 501 5.66 -41.51 19.73
C GLY A 501 6.35 -41.94 18.45
N ILE A 502 7.68 -42.10 18.52
CA ILE A 502 8.49 -42.63 17.41
C ILE A 502 8.06 -44.07 17.07
N GLN A 503 7.83 -44.92 18.07
CA GLN A 503 7.38 -46.30 17.86
C GLN A 503 6.07 -46.36 17.05
N MET A 504 5.11 -45.44 17.26
CA MET A 504 3.87 -45.40 16.48
C MET A 504 4.12 -45.27 14.96
N TYR A 505 5.12 -44.50 14.53
CA TYR A 505 5.47 -44.37 13.11
C TYR A 505 6.05 -45.67 12.54
N TYR A 506 6.83 -46.42 13.34
CA TYR A 506 7.33 -47.73 12.95
C TYR A 506 6.22 -48.77 12.85
N GLU A 507 5.30 -48.79 13.82
CA GLU A 507 4.13 -49.69 13.84
C GLU A 507 3.17 -49.42 12.66
N LEU A 508 3.04 -48.17 12.22
CA LEU A 508 2.29 -47.82 11.01
C LEU A 508 2.98 -48.26 9.70
N GLY A 509 4.27 -48.62 9.74
CA GLY A 509 5.05 -49.01 8.57
C GLY A 509 5.42 -47.86 7.63
N VAL A 510 5.20 -46.61 8.03
CA VAL A 510 5.38 -45.41 7.18
C VAL A 510 6.84 -45.04 7.00
N VAL A 511 7.69 -45.30 8.00
CA VAL A 511 9.14 -44.98 7.96
C VAL A 511 9.81 -45.66 6.78
N LYS A 512 9.64 -46.98 6.65
CA LYS A 512 10.22 -47.76 5.55
C LYS A 512 9.59 -47.43 4.20
N LYS A 513 8.27 -47.22 4.17
CA LYS A 513 7.52 -47.00 2.92
C LYS A 513 7.85 -45.66 2.26
N PHE A 514 7.95 -44.60 3.04
CA PHE A 514 8.24 -43.25 2.56
C PHE A 514 9.71 -42.85 2.75
N GLN A 515 10.54 -43.78 3.22
CA GLN A 515 11.98 -43.58 3.47
C GLN A 515 12.22 -42.35 4.36
N ILE A 516 11.49 -42.25 5.47
CA ILE A 516 11.66 -41.13 6.42
C ILE A 516 13.00 -41.36 7.15
N PRO A 517 13.95 -40.40 7.11
CA PRO A 517 15.23 -40.54 7.81
C PRO A 517 15.02 -40.69 9.31
N GLN A 518 15.76 -41.61 9.95
CA GLN A 518 15.53 -41.89 11.38
C GLN A 518 15.90 -40.70 12.26
N GLU A 519 17.01 -40.03 11.95
CA GLU A 519 17.43 -38.83 12.69
C GLU A 519 16.35 -37.74 12.65
N VAL A 520 15.81 -37.47 11.46
CA VAL A 520 14.79 -36.43 11.24
C VAL A 520 13.50 -36.76 11.99
N LEU A 521 13.07 -38.03 11.98
CA LEU A 521 11.89 -38.47 12.74
C LEU A 521 12.07 -38.27 14.24
N VAL A 522 13.20 -38.71 14.81
CA VAL A 522 13.50 -38.53 16.24
C VAL A 522 13.53 -37.04 16.58
N ARG A 523 14.24 -36.24 15.77
CA ARG A 523 14.36 -34.80 15.98
C ARG A 523 13.00 -34.10 15.90
N PHE A 524 12.15 -34.49 14.95
CA PHE A 524 10.78 -33.96 14.81
C PHE A 524 9.94 -34.22 16.06
N VAL A 525 9.78 -35.48 16.48
CA VAL A 525 8.90 -35.84 17.62
C VAL A 525 9.41 -35.21 18.92
N TYR A 526 10.74 -35.17 19.13
CA TYR A 526 11.34 -34.51 20.28
C TYR A 526 11.10 -32.99 20.25
N SER A 527 11.28 -32.35 19.10
CA SER A 527 11.03 -30.90 18.95
C SER A 527 9.56 -30.54 19.17
N VAL A 528 8.63 -31.38 18.69
CA VAL A 528 7.20 -31.22 18.97
C VAL A 528 6.96 -31.28 20.48
N SER A 529 7.52 -32.26 21.18
CA SER A 529 7.44 -32.37 22.65
C SER A 529 7.93 -31.09 23.36
N LYS A 530 9.09 -30.55 22.96
CA LYS A 530 9.63 -29.28 23.48
C LYS A 530 8.77 -28.06 23.14
N GLY A 531 8.06 -28.09 22.01
CA GLY A 531 7.16 -27.03 21.57
C GLY A 531 5.88 -26.91 22.39
N TYR A 532 5.50 -27.95 23.13
CA TYR A 532 4.41 -27.85 24.10
C TYR A 532 4.82 -27.07 25.35
N ARG A 533 3.92 -26.24 25.85
CA ARG A 533 4.17 -25.44 27.04
C ARG A 533 4.03 -26.28 28.31
N LYS A 534 4.76 -25.88 29.35
CA LYS A 534 4.64 -26.43 30.71
C LYS A 534 3.45 -25.81 31.44
N ILE A 535 2.25 -26.20 31.03
CA ILE A 535 0.96 -25.80 31.63
C ILE A 535 0.17 -27.01 32.12
N THR A 536 -0.92 -26.75 32.84
CA THR A 536 -1.62 -27.74 33.65
C THR A 536 -2.22 -28.88 32.83
N TYR A 537 -2.93 -28.60 31.73
CA TYR A 537 -3.57 -29.64 30.91
C TYR A 537 -3.06 -29.69 29.48
N HIS A 538 -3.09 -28.59 28.72
CA HIS A 538 -2.70 -28.58 27.30
C HIS A 538 -1.16 -28.58 27.13
N ASN A 539 -0.53 -29.68 27.53
CA ASN A 539 0.91 -29.94 27.47
C ASN A 539 1.22 -31.20 26.64
N TRP A 540 2.49 -31.60 26.58
CA TRP A 540 2.95 -32.74 25.77
C TRP A 540 2.19 -34.04 26.06
N ARG A 541 1.80 -34.30 27.31
CA ARG A 541 1.04 -35.52 27.67
C ARG A 541 -0.32 -35.57 27.00
N HIS A 542 -1.00 -34.43 26.90
CA HIS A 542 -2.25 -34.33 26.16
C HIS A 542 -2.02 -34.60 24.68
N GLY A 543 -1.09 -33.88 24.03
CA GLY A 543 -0.75 -34.08 22.62
C GLY A 543 -0.38 -35.53 22.28
N PHE A 544 0.41 -36.18 23.13
CA PHE A 544 0.75 -37.59 22.99
C PHE A 544 -0.47 -38.52 23.13
N ASN A 545 -1.31 -38.35 24.15
CA ASN A 545 -2.49 -39.20 24.36
C ASN A 545 -3.50 -39.09 23.21
N VAL A 546 -3.66 -37.90 22.62
CA VAL A 546 -4.49 -37.70 21.43
C VAL A 546 -3.93 -38.47 20.23
N ALA A 547 -2.61 -38.40 20.01
CA ALA A 547 -1.95 -39.18 18.96
C ALA A 547 -2.01 -40.70 19.20
N GLN A 548 -1.82 -41.14 20.44
CA GLN A 548 -1.96 -42.55 20.83
C GLN A 548 -3.38 -43.06 20.59
N THR A 549 -4.40 -42.25 20.87
CA THR A 549 -5.79 -42.60 20.60
C THR A 549 -6.07 -42.66 19.10
N MET A 550 -5.53 -41.71 18.31
CA MET A 550 -5.63 -41.74 16.85
C MET A 550 -4.98 -43.01 16.28
N PHE A 551 -3.78 -43.35 16.73
CA PHE A 551 -3.10 -44.60 16.38
C PHE A 551 -3.94 -45.83 16.73
N THR A 552 -4.50 -45.88 17.94
CA THR A 552 -5.32 -47.00 18.41
C THR A 552 -6.61 -47.15 17.60
N LEU A 553 -7.29 -46.04 17.25
CA LEU A 553 -8.46 -46.08 16.39
C LEU A 553 -8.13 -46.61 14.99
N LEU A 554 -7.00 -46.19 14.42
CA LEU A 554 -6.54 -46.67 13.12
C LEU A 554 -6.24 -48.17 13.14
N MET A 555 -5.49 -48.64 14.14
CA MET A 555 -4.99 -50.00 14.21
C MET A 555 -5.98 -50.96 14.88
N THR A 556 -6.25 -50.78 16.17
CA THR A 556 -7.14 -51.64 16.98
C THR A 556 -8.61 -51.41 16.61
N GLY A 557 -9.01 -50.16 16.35
CA GLY A 557 -10.36 -49.83 15.87
C GLY A 557 -10.60 -50.18 14.40
N LYS A 558 -9.58 -50.69 13.69
CA LYS A 558 -9.62 -51.10 12.26
C LYS A 558 -10.12 -50.02 11.30
N LEU A 559 -10.02 -48.73 11.67
CA LEU A 559 -10.41 -47.62 10.79
C LEU A 559 -9.40 -47.36 9.68
N LYS A 560 -8.16 -47.86 9.82
CA LYS A 560 -7.11 -47.75 8.79
C LYS A 560 -7.53 -48.31 7.43
N ARG A 561 -8.48 -49.25 7.36
CA ARG A 561 -8.96 -49.82 6.09
C ARG A 561 -9.55 -48.80 5.10
N TYR A 562 -10.01 -47.63 5.58
CA TYR A 562 -10.53 -46.56 4.73
C TYR A 562 -9.45 -45.58 4.25
N TYR A 563 -8.26 -45.64 4.84
CA TYR A 563 -7.21 -44.66 4.68
C TYR A 563 -5.92 -45.32 4.17
N THR A 564 -5.22 -44.59 3.32
CA THR A 564 -3.87 -44.94 2.89
C THR A 564 -2.85 -44.69 3.99
N ASP A 565 -1.64 -45.22 3.83
CA ASP A 565 -0.53 -44.98 4.76
C ASP A 565 -0.14 -43.50 4.84
N LEU A 566 -0.33 -42.74 3.76
CA LEU A 566 -0.06 -41.30 3.74
C LEU A 566 -1.10 -40.52 4.56
N GLU A 567 -2.38 -40.87 4.43
CA GLU A 567 -3.45 -40.28 5.24
C GLU A 567 -3.26 -40.62 6.73
N ALA A 568 -2.87 -41.86 7.06
CA ALA A 568 -2.54 -42.26 8.43
C ALA A 568 -1.35 -41.50 9.01
N LEU A 569 -0.28 -41.31 8.21
CA LEU A 569 0.87 -40.47 8.57
C LEU A 569 0.43 -39.03 8.89
N ALA A 570 -0.41 -38.44 8.03
CA ALA A 570 -0.92 -37.08 8.22
C ALA A 570 -1.77 -36.96 9.49
N MET A 571 -2.66 -37.91 9.76
CA MET A 571 -3.55 -37.90 10.93
C MET A 571 -2.80 -38.02 12.25
N VAL A 572 -1.81 -38.92 12.36
CA VAL A 572 -1.01 -39.06 13.59
C VAL A 572 -0.11 -37.84 13.79
N THR A 573 0.50 -37.31 12.72
CA THR A 573 1.31 -36.09 12.81
C THR A 573 0.44 -34.88 13.19
N ALA A 574 -0.76 -34.75 12.63
CA ALA A 574 -1.72 -33.71 13.01
C ALA A 574 -2.12 -33.82 14.48
N ALA A 575 -2.40 -35.03 14.98
CA ALA A 575 -2.76 -35.25 16.38
C ALA A 575 -1.62 -34.85 17.34
N LEU A 576 -0.36 -35.13 16.98
CA LEU A 576 0.79 -34.69 17.78
C LEU A 576 0.96 -33.16 17.80
N CYS A 577 0.56 -32.45 16.74
CA CYS A 577 0.75 -31.01 16.62
C CYS A 577 -0.48 -30.16 16.97
N HIS A 578 -1.65 -30.77 17.21
CA HIS A 578 -2.92 -30.04 17.21
C HIS A 578 -3.03 -28.92 18.26
N ASP A 579 -2.30 -29.04 19.37
CA ASP A 579 -2.30 -28.10 20.51
C ASP A 579 -0.91 -27.55 20.84
N ILE A 580 0.03 -27.62 19.90
CA ILE A 580 1.39 -27.12 20.12
C ILE A 580 1.38 -25.61 20.42
N ASP A 581 2.17 -25.16 21.39
CA ASP A 581 2.17 -23.77 21.86
C ASP A 581 0.83 -23.25 22.45
N HIS A 582 -0.07 -24.13 22.93
CA HIS A 582 -1.29 -23.70 23.62
C HIS A 582 -0.99 -22.86 24.88
N ARG A 583 -1.77 -21.80 25.10
CA ARG A 583 -1.49 -20.74 26.10
C ARG A 583 -2.29 -20.86 27.40
N GLY A 584 -3.03 -21.95 27.57
CA GLY A 584 -3.92 -22.17 28.73
C GLY A 584 -5.16 -21.27 28.74
N THR A 585 -5.50 -20.66 27.61
CA THR A 585 -6.68 -19.79 27.46
C THR A 585 -7.37 -20.06 26.14
N ASN A 586 -8.70 -19.99 26.11
CA ASN A 586 -9.48 -20.35 24.93
C ASN A 586 -9.64 -19.21 23.89
N ASN A 587 -10.18 -19.55 22.71
CA ASN A 587 -10.47 -18.63 21.60
C ASN A 587 -11.30 -17.40 22.03
N LEU A 588 -12.27 -17.56 22.93
CA LEU A 588 -13.10 -16.45 23.41
C LEU A 588 -12.27 -15.43 24.20
N TYR A 589 -11.36 -15.88 25.04
CA TYR A 589 -10.44 -15.00 25.78
C TYR A 589 -9.49 -14.26 24.83
N GLN A 590 -8.97 -14.92 23.79
CA GLN A 590 -8.10 -14.28 22.79
C GLN A 590 -8.81 -13.10 22.10
N MET A 591 -10.09 -13.27 21.75
CA MET A 591 -10.91 -12.17 21.20
C MET A 591 -11.15 -11.06 22.21
N LYS A 592 -11.55 -11.39 23.45
CA LYS A 592 -11.82 -10.40 24.50
C LYS A 592 -10.59 -9.58 24.87
N SER A 593 -9.42 -10.21 24.91
CA SER A 593 -8.13 -9.56 25.23
C SER A 593 -7.50 -8.80 24.05
N GLN A 594 -8.11 -8.84 22.86
CA GLN A 594 -7.59 -8.18 21.64
C GLN A 594 -6.16 -8.62 21.27
N ASN A 595 -5.85 -9.89 21.54
CA ASN A 595 -4.56 -10.49 21.25
C ASN A 595 -4.23 -10.37 19.75
N PRO A 596 -2.95 -10.16 19.34
CA PRO A 596 -2.55 -10.18 17.93
C PRO A 596 -3.06 -11.40 17.13
N LEU A 597 -3.14 -12.58 17.74
CA LEU A 597 -3.69 -13.78 17.09
C LEU A 597 -5.16 -13.59 16.67
N ALA A 598 -5.96 -12.92 17.49
CA ALA A 598 -7.36 -12.62 17.17
C ALA A 598 -7.51 -11.53 16.09
N LYS A 599 -6.47 -10.73 15.85
CA LYS A 599 -6.43 -9.76 14.74
C LYS A 599 -5.96 -10.42 13.44
N LEU A 600 -5.09 -11.43 13.54
CA LEU A 600 -4.57 -12.19 12.42
C LEU A 600 -5.60 -13.20 11.88
N HIS A 601 -6.33 -13.87 12.78
CA HIS A 601 -7.31 -14.90 12.44
C HIS A 601 -8.72 -14.50 12.86
N GLY A 602 -9.70 -14.69 11.97
CA GLY A 602 -11.12 -14.39 12.26
C GLY A 602 -11.95 -15.56 12.79
N SER A 603 -11.45 -16.79 12.72
CA SER A 603 -12.13 -18.01 13.21
C SER A 603 -11.10 -19.10 13.53
N SER A 604 -11.41 -19.94 14.52
CA SER A 604 -10.53 -21.02 15.01
C SER A 604 -9.10 -20.51 15.23
N ILE A 605 -8.99 -19.50 16.11
CA ILE A 605 -7.81 -18.63 16.24
C ILE A 605 -6.60 -19.44 16.68
N LEU A 606 -6.74 -20.25 17.72
CA LEU A 606 -5.67 -21.07 18.27
C LEU A 606 -5.36 -22.26 17.37
N GLU A 607 -6.37 -22.90 16.80
CA GLU A 607 -6.19 -24.06 15.90
C GLU A 607 -5.39 -23.68 14.65
N ARG A 608 -5.61 -22.47 14.11
CA ARG A 608 -4.79 -21.93 13.01
C ARG A 608 -3.36 -21.62 13.44
N HIS A 609 -3.17 -21.12 14.65
CA HIS A 609 -1.84 -20.90 15.22
C HIS A 609 -1.07 -22.23 15.38
N HIS A 610 -1.72 -23.28 15.90
CA HIS A 610 -1.14 -24.61 16.04
C HIS A 610 -0.74 -25.19 14.67
N LEU A 611 -1.61 -25.02 13.66
CA LEU A 611 -1.31 -25.42 12.29
C LEU A 611 -0.12 -24.65 11.69
N GLU A 612 -0.08 -23.32 11.85
CA GLU A 612 1.02 -22.50 11.35
C GLU A 612 2.35 -22.88 12.00
N PHE A 613 2.33 -23.12 13.31
CA PHE A 613 3.51 -23.59 14.05
C PHE A 613 3.97 -24.98 13.60
N GLY A 614 3.03 -25.92 13.40
CA GLY A 614 3.34 -27.24 12.86
C GLY A 614 3.93 -27.19 11.44
N LYS A 615 3.37 -26.34 10.56
CA LYS A 615 3.90 -26.10 9.21
C LYS A 615 5.29 -25.44 9.27
N PHE A 616 5.51 -24.52 10.20
CA PHE A 616 6.81 -23.89 10.44
C PHE A 616 7.88 -24.91 10.83
N LEU A 617 7.58 -25.82 11.77
CA LEU A 617 8.52 -26.91 12.11
C LEU A 617 8.82 -27.82 10.92
N LEU A 618 7.82 -28.17 10.10
CA LEU A 618 8.01 -29.01 8.91
C LEU A 618 8.70 -28.28 7.75
N SER A 619 8.79 -26.94 7.79
CA SER A 619 9.50 -26.17 6.76
C SER A 619 11.03 -26.20 6.92
N GLU A 620 11.50 -26.52 8.13
CA GLU A 620 12.92 -26.66 8.44
C GLU A 620 13.43 -28.03 7.95
N GLU A 621 14.48 -28.02 7.12
CA GLU A 621 14.99 -29.23 6.42
C GLU A 621 15.29 -30.38 7.40
N SER A 622 15.98 -30.08 8.49
CA SER A 622 16.36 -31.10 9.49
C SER A 622 15.22 -31.62 10.38
N LEU A 623 14.01 -31.06 10.27
CA LEU A 623 12.80 -31.51 10.98
C LEU A 623 11.74 -32.07 10.02
N ASN A 624 11.94 -31.94 8.72
CA ASN A 624 10.94 -32.23 7.72
C ASN A 624 10.86 -33.74 7.41
N ILE A 625 9.99 -34.44 8.13
CA ILE A 625 9.70 -35.87 7.87
C ILE A 625 9.08 -36.15 6.49
N CYS A 626 8.71 -35.11 5.74
CA CYS A 626 8.10 -35.19 4.41
C CYS A 626 9.09 -34.99 3.26
N GLN A 627 10.39 -34.79 3.54
CA GLN A 627 11.39 -34.39 2.54
C GLN A 627 11.51 -35.34 1.33
N ASN A 628 11.22 -36.63 1.52
CA ASN A 628 11.30 -37.65 0.47
C ASN A 628 9.96 -37.89 -0.26
N LEU A 629 8.91 -37.16 0.11
CA LEU A 629 7.61 -37.20 -0.58
C LEU A 629 7.67 -36.38 -1.88
N ASN A 630 6.93 -36.81 -2.91
CA ASN A 630 6.75 -35.97 -4.08
C ASN A 630 5.80 -34.79 -3.77
N ARG A 631 5.84 -33.75 -4.60
CA ARG A 631 5.04 -32.52 -4.39
C ARG A 631 3.55 -32.78 -4.15
N ARG A 632 2.93 -33.69 -4.91
CA ARG A 632 1.49 -33.99 -4.78
C ARG A 632 1.17 -34.68 -3.45
N GLN A 633 2.04 -35.58 -2.99
CA GLN A 633 1.90 -36.22 -1.68
C GLN A 633 2.09 -35.22 -0.54
N HIS A 634 3.08 -34.33 -0.66
CA HIS A 634 3.33 -33.27 0.30
C HIS A 634 2.14 -32.32 0.42
N GLU A 635 1.64 -31.77 -0.71
CA GLU A 635 0.45 -30.92 -0.74
C GLU A 635 -0.77 -31.62 -0.11
N HIS A 636 -0.96 -32.92 -0.41
CA HIS A 636 -2.06 -33.69 0.15
C HIS A 636 -1.92 -33.92 1.67
N MET A 637 -0.72 -34.23 2.16
CA MET A 637 -0.46 -34.38 3.60
C MET A 637 -0.74 -33.07 4.34
N ILE A 638 -0.25 -31.94 3.83
CA ILE A 638 -0.45 -30.63 4.46
C ILE A 638 -1.94 -30.25 4.48
N HIS A 639 -2.69 -30.53 3.41
CA HIS A 639 -4.14 -30.34 3.36
C HIS A 639 -4.87 -31.18 4.42
N LEU A 640 -4.49 -32.45 4.59
CA LEU A 640 -5.11 -33.30 5.59
C LEU A 640 -4.77 -32.87 7.02
N MET A 641 -3.54 -32.44 7.28
CA MET A 641 -3.16 -31.85 8.56
C MET A 641 -3.97 -30.60 8.88
N GLU A 642 -4.20 -29.73 7.89
CA GLU A 642 -5.02 -28.53 8.03
C GLU A 642 -6.46 -28.87 8.41
N ILE A 643 -7.10 -29.81 7.70
CA ILE A 643 -8.45 -30.25 8.03
C ILE A 643 -8.51 -30.84 9.44
N ALA A 644 -7.55 -31.71 9.77
CA ALA A 644 -7.56 -32.43 11.03
C ALA A 644 -7.35 -31.49 12.23
N ILE A 645 -6.37 -30.59 12.17
CA ILE A 645 -6.09 -29.63 13.26
C ILE A 645 -7.23 -28.61 13.38
N ILE A 646 -7.74 -28.03 12.28
CA ILE A 646 -8.84 -27.06 12.38
C ILE A 646 -10.13 -27.72 12.92
N ALA A 647 -10.33 -29.02 12.68
CA ALA A 647 -11.50 -29.76 13.15
C ALA A 647 -11.54 -30.00 14.68
N THR A 648 -10.46 -29.73 15.42
CA THR A 648 -10.47 -29.81 16.90
C THR A 648 -11.33 -28.71 17.53
N ASP A 649 -11.59 -27.60 16.81
CA ASP A 649 -12.52 -26.57 17.26
C ASP A 649 -13.95 -27.13 17.37
N LEU A 650 -14.44 -27.22 18.62
CA LEU A 650 -15.78 -27.72 18.93
C LEU A 650 -16.91 -26.95 18.22
N ALA A 651 -16.69 -25.68 17.84
CA ALA A 651 -17.68 -24.91 17.07
C ALA A 651 -17.94 -25.53 15.68
N LEU A 652 -16.92 -26.17 15.09
CA LEU A 652 -17.04 -26.86 13.80
C LEU A 652 -17.60 -28.28 13.96
N TYR A 653 -17.25 -28.97 15.05
CA TYR A 653 -17.80 -30.28 15.40
C TYR A 653 -19.34 -30.32 15.34
N PHE A 654 -20.01 -29.36 15.98
CA PHE A 654 -21.49 -29.32 15.99
C PHE A 654 -22.13 -29.18 14.60
N LYS A 655 -21.41 -28.60 13.64
CA LYS A 655 -21.85 -28.48 12.24
C LYS A 655 -21.65 -29.77 11.45
N LYS A 656 -20.63 -30.56 11.78
CA LYS A 656 -20.23 -31.77 11.05
C LYS A 656 -20.89 -33.05 11.57
N ARG A 657 -21.29 -33.09 12.85
CA ARG A 657 -21.83 -34.29 13.50
C ARG A 657 -23.06 -34.89 12.81
N THR A 658 -23.93 -34.07 12.23
CA THR A 658 -25.13 -34.54 11.50
C THR A 658 -24.79 -35.16 10.14
N MET A 659 -23.71 -34.69 9.48
CA MET A 659 -23.20 -35.32 8.26
C MET A 659 -22.59 -36.68 8.59
N PHE A 660 -21.83 -36.77 9.69
CA PHE A 660 -21.28 -38.03 10.16
C PHE A 660 -22.36 -39.06 10.48
N GLN A 661 -23.42 -38.68 11.19
CA GLN A 661 -24.54 -39.59 11.48
C GLN A 661 -25.14 -40.19 10.20
N LYS A 662 -25.32 -39.39 9.15
CA LYS A 662 -25.82 -39.89 7.85
C LYS A 662 -24.84 -40.86 7.19
N ILE A 663 -23.53 -40.62 7.28
CA ILE A 663 -22.50 -41.54 6.79
C ILE A 663 -22.57 -42.87 7.56
N VAL A 664 -22.76 -42.82 8.88
CA VAL A 664 -22.95 -44.02 9.71
C VAL A 664 -24.21 -44.77 9.30
N ASP A 665 -25.34 -44.09 9.11
CA ASP A 665 -26.60 -44.73 8.68
C ASP A 665 -26.47 -45.38 7.29
N GLU A 666 -25.82 -44.70 6.34
CA GLU A 666 -25.53 -45.23 5.00
C GLU A 666 -24.61 -46.46 5.07
N SER A 667 -23.62 -46.48 5.96
CA SER A 667 -22.76 -47.66 6.14
C SER A 667 -23.54 -48.92 6.52
N LYS A 668 -24.68 -48.75 7.21
CA LYS A 668 -25.56 -49.86 7.63
C LYS A 668 -26.50 -50.35 6.54
N THR A 669 -26.64 -49.63 5.42
CA THR A 669 -27.45 -50.07 4.29
C THR A 669 -26.70 -51.02 3.34
N TYR A 670 -25.38 -51.17 3.51
CA TYR A 670 -24.57 -52.08 2.70
C TYR A 670 -24.56 -53.50 3.30
N ASP A 671 -24.74 -54.51 2.45
CA ASP A 671 -24.80 -55.93 2.87
C ASP A 671 -23.44 -56.51 3.30
N SER A 672 -22.32 -55.86 2.93
CA SER A 672 -20.96 -56.33 3.19
C SER A 672 -20.03 -55.20 3.60
N THR A 673 -19.24 -55.43 4.65
CA THR A 673 -18.19 -54.53 5.14
C THR A 673 -17.15 -54.21 4.07
N THR A 674 -16.84 -55.17 3.19
CA THR A 674 -15.87 -54.98 2.10
C THR A 674 -16.39 -54.00 1.06
N ALA A 675 -17.65 -54.15 0.66
CA ALA A 675 -18.29 -53.25 -0.32
C ALA A 675 -18.38 -51.81 0.21
N TRP A 676 -18.70 -51.63 1.50
CA TRP A 676 -18.67 -50.31 2.14
C TRP A 676 -17.25 -49.72 2.17
N THR A 677 -16.23 -50.54 2.47
CA THR A 677 -14.84 -50.09 2.54
C THR A 677 -14.32 -49.59 1.20
N GLU A 678 -14.60 -50.32 0.11
CA GLU A 678 -14.21 -49.92 -1.24
C GLU A 678 -14.91 -48.62 -1.66
N TYR A 679 -16.20 -48.49 -1.35
CA TYR A 679 -16.95 -47.26 -1.61
C TYR A 679 -16.38 -46.07 -0.84
N LEU A 680 -16.23 -46.19 0.48
CA LEU A 680 -15.76 -45.10 1.33
C LEU A 680 -14.31 -44.69 1.01
N SER A 681 -13.46 -45.64 0.59
CA SER A 681 -12.06 -45.36 0.21
C SER A 681 -11.96 -44.40 -0.99
N LEU A 682 -12.92 -44.46 -1.93
CA LEU A 682 -13.00 -43.59 -3.10
C LEU A 682 -13.63 -42.22 -2.79
N GLU A 683 -14.52 -42.15 -1.79
CA GLU A 683 -15.26 -40.94 -1.41
C GLU A 683 -14.46 -40.00 -0.50
N THR A 684 -13.72 -39.08 -1.11
CA THR A 684 -12.79 -38.17 -0.41
C THR A 684 -13.47 -37.33 0.67
N THR A 685 -14.60 -36.66 0.35
CA THR A 685 -15.29 -35.78 1.30
C THR A 685 -15.82 -36.54 2.53
N LYS A 686 -16.29 -37.77 2.34
CA LYS A 686 -16.79 -38.59 3.46
C LYS A 686 -15.63 -38.99 4.38
N LYS A 687 -14.48 -39.36 3.82
CA LYS A 687 -13.25 -39.63 4.59
C LYS A 687 -12.80 -38.43 5.41
N GLU A 688 -12.86 -37.21 4.85
CA GLU A 688 -12.51 -35.98 5.57
C GLU A 688 -13.47 -35.70 6.74
N VAL A 689 -14.78 -35.95 6.56
CA VAL A 689 -15.76 -35.83 7.66
C VAL A 689 -15.49 -36.86 8.76
N VAL A 690 -15.21 -38.12 8.40
CA VAL A 690 -14.86 -39.17 9.37
C VAL A 690 -13.56 -38.81 10.09
N MET A 691 -12.55 -38.30 9.39
CA MET A 691 -11.27 -37.85 9.95
C MET A 691 -11.47 -36.71 10.95
N ALA A 692 -12.26 -35.70 10.61
CA ALA A 692 -12.59 -34.58 11.50
C ALA A 692 -13.26 -35.08 12.79
N MET A 693 -14.24 -35.97 12.68
CA MET A 693 -14.92 -36.56 13.84
C MET A 693 -14.00 -37.46 14.66
N MET A 694 -13.10 -38.21 14.01
CA MET A 694 -12.07 -39.02 14.67
C MET A 694 -11.13 -38.13 15.46
N MET A 695 -10.69 -37.00 14.90
CA MET A 695 -9.81 -36.07 15.62
C MET A 695 -10.49 -35.52 16.87
N THR A 696 -11.74 -35.03 16.79
CA THR A 696 -12.49 -34.61 17.98
C THR A 696 -12.67 -35.74 19.01
N ALA A 697 -12.89 -36.98 18.54
CA ALA A 697 -12.99 -38.14 19.44
C ALA A 697 -11.66 -38.48 20.12
N CYS A 698 -10.52 -38.22 19.47
CA CYS A 698 -9.19 -38.40 20.06
C CYS A 698 -8.87 -37.32 21.07
N ASP A 699 -9.15 -36.06 20.72
CA ASP A 699 -8.97 -34.89 21.59
C ASP A 699 -9.71 -35.08 22.93
N LEU A 700 -10.97 -35.51 22.87
CA LEU A 700 -11.80 -35.74 24.06
C LEU A 700 -11.57 -37.10 24.74
N SER A 701 -10.62 -37.92 24.29
CA SER A 701 -10.47 -39.33 24.70
C SER A 701 -10.13 -39.55 26.18
N ALA A 702 -9.62 -38.53 26.87
CA ALA A 702 -9.36 -38.61 28.31
C ALA A 702 -10.62 -38.98 29.13
N ILE A 703 -11.81 -38.62 28.65
CA ILE A 703 -13.08 -38.92 29.32
C ILE A 703 -13.48 -40.40 29.25
N THR A 704 -12.86 -41.19 28.36
CA THR A 704 -13.16 -42.63 28.19
C THR A 704 -12.19 -43.53 28.93
N LYS A 705 -11.18 -42.95 29.59
CA LYS A 705 -10.16 -43.69 30.35
C LYS A 705 -10.74 -44.23 31.67
N PRO A 706 -10.11 -45.22 32.33
CA PRO A 706 -10.55 -45.69 33.64
C PRO A 706 -10.69 -44.56 34.66
N TRP A 707 -11.60 -44.71 35.62
CA TRP A 707 -11.95 -43.68 36.60
C TRP A 707 -10.74 -43.06 37.33
N GLU A 708 -9.76 -43.88 37.71
CA GLU A 708 -8.53 -43.43 38.38
C GLU A 708 -7.70 -42.45 37.55
N VAL A 709 -7.79 -42.56 36.23
CA VAL A 709 -7.13 -41.65 35.28
C VAL A 709 -8.02 -40.44 35.04
N GLN A 710 -9.29 -40.69 34.69
CA GLN A 710 -10.25 -39.66 34.32
C GLN A 710 -10.44 -38.63 35.44
N SER A 711 -10.55 -39.07 36.70
CA SER A 711 -10.77 -38.19 37.85
C SER A 711 -9.62 -37.19 38.05
N LYS A 712 -8.37 -37.62 37.83
CA LYS A 712 -7.20 -36.74 37.88
C LYS A 712 -7.19 -35.75 36.72
N VAL A 713 -7.44 -36.24 35.50
CA VAL A 713 -7.47 -35.37 34.31
C VAL A 713 -8.55 -34.30 34.42
N ALA A 714 -9.74 -34.64 34.91
CA ALA A 714 -10.82 -33.67 35.11
C ALA A 714 -10.43 -32.53 36.08
N LEU A 715 -9.62 -32.83 37.10
CA LEU A 715 -9.11 -31.81 38.01
C LEU A 715 -8.05 -30.92 37.35
N LEU A 716 -7.19 -31.47 36.49
CA LEU A 716 -6.21 -30.68 35.73
C LEU A 716 -6.91 -29.71 34.78
N VAL A 717 -7.91 -30.18 34.03
CA VAL A 717 -8.73 -29.36 33.13
C VAL A 717 -9.47 -28.28 33.91
N ALA A 718 -10.09 -28.63 35.04
CA ALA A 718 -10.80 -27.66 35.89
C ALA A 718 -9.86 -26.59 36.44
N ALA A 719 -8.65 -26.98 36.89
CA ALA A 719 -7.65 -26.04 37.38
C ALA A 719 -7.23 -25.03 36.31
N GLU A 720 -7.02 -25.47 35.08
CA GLU A 720 -6.68 -24.57 33.96
C GLU A 720 -7.84 -23.63 33.61
N PHE A 721 -9.09 -24.11 33.63
CA PHE A 721 -10.27 -23.23 33.47
C PHE A 721 -10.40 -22.21 34.60
N TRP A 722 -10.04 -22.58 35.83
CA TRP A 722 -10.03 -21.66 36.97
C TRP A 722 -8.92 -20.62 36.88
N GLU A 723 -7.74 -21.00 36.37
CA GLU A 723 -6.66 -20.06 36.08
C GLU A 723 -7.08 -19.04 35.01
N GLN A 724 -7.74 -19.49 33.94
CA GLN A 724 -8.35 -18.56 32.97
C GLN A 724 -9.42 -17.67 33.62
N GLY A 725 -10.29 -18.24 34.46
CA GLY A 725 -11.33 -17.48 35.15
C GLY A 725 -10.77 -16.35 36.02
N ASP A 726 -9.67 -16.61 36.73
CA ASP A 726 -8.97 -15.60 37.51
C ASP A 726 -8.34 -14.51 36.64
N LEU A 727 -7.83 -14.88 35.45
CA LEU A 727 -7.35 -13.91 34.45
C LEU A 727 -8.49 -13.03 33.92
N GLU A 728 -9.68 -13.59 33.68
CA GLU A 728 -10.86 -12.82 33.27
C GLU A 728 -11.30 -11.82 34.36
N ILE A 729 -11.23 -12.21 35.62
CA ILE A 729 -11.54 -11.30 36.75
C ILE A 729 -10.49 -10.20 36.86
N SER A 730 -9.20 -10.56 36.87
CA SER A 730 -8.11 -9.62 37.16
C SER A 730 -7.82 -8.65 36.02
N VAL A 731 -7.83 -9.13 34.77
CA VAL A 731 -7.45 -8.35 33.57
C VAL A 731 -8.67 -7.71 32.91
N LEU A 732 -9.77 -8.46 32.75
CA LEU A 732 -10.96 -7.97 32.04
C LEU A 732 -12.02 -7.38 32.97
N GLN A 733 -11.88 -7.55 34.29
CA GLN A 733 -12.85 -7.11 35.30
C GLN A 733 -14.26 -7.69 35.06
N GLN A 734 -14.32 -8.91 34.53
CA GLN A 734 -15.56 -9.63 34.24
C GLN A 734 -15.77 -10.78 35.21
N GLN A 735 -17.02 -11.09 35.54
CA GLN A 735 -17.33 -12.32 36.26
C GLN A 735 -17.34 -13.50 35.29
N PRO A 736 -16.54 -14.55 35.53
CA PRO A 736 -16.49 -15.71 34.67
C PRO A 736 -17.77 -16.56 34.82
N ILE A 737 -18.00 -17.43 33.85
CA ILE A 737 -19.07 -18.43 33.95
C ILE A 737 -18.77 -19.44 35.07
N PRO A 738 -19.79 -20.11 35.64
CA PRO A 738 -19.61 -21.03 36.77
C PRO A 738 -18.52 -22.11 36.58
N MET A 739 -18.33 -22.59 35.35
CA MET A 739 -17.32 -23.59 35.01
C MET A 739 -15.88 -23.11 35.22
N MET A 740 -15.64 -21.80 35.12
CA MET A 740 -14.33 -21.16 35.30
C MET A 740 -14.20 -20.49 36.67
N ASP A 741 -15.20 -20.60 37.55
CA ASP A 741 -15.15 -20.02 38.90
C ASP A 741 -14.70 -21.07 39.93
N ARG A 742 -13.48 -20.93 40.45
CA ARG A 742 -12.94 -21.84 41.47
C ARG A 742 -13.77 -21.89 42.76
N ARG A 743 -14.57 -20.85 43.06
CA ARG A 743 -15.47 -20.85 44.24
C ARG A 743 -16.64 -21.82 44.08
N LYS A 744 -16.92 -22.26 42.84
CA LYS A 744 -17.96 -23.23 42.49
C LYS A 744 -17.42 -24.62 42.18
N ALA A 745 -16.18 -24.93 42.61
CA ALA A 745 -15.54 -26.22 42.36
C ALA A 745 -16.39 -27.43 42.78
N ALA A 746 -17.23 -27.29 43.82
CA ALA A 746 -18.10 -28.38 44.27
C ALA A 746 -19.22 -28.74 43.26
N GLU A 747 -19.55 -27.85 42.31
CA GLU A 747 -20.50 -28.12 41.22
C GLU A 747 -19.86 -28.89 40.04
N LEU A 748 -18.53 -29.11 40.05
CA LEU A 748 -17.79 -29.78 38.97
C LEU A 748 -18.41 -31.13 38.55
N PRO A 749 -18.84 -32.04 39.47
CA PRO A 749 -19.45 -33.31 39.07
C PRO A 749 -20.66 -33.13 38.14
N LYS A 750 -21.53 -32.16 38.45
CA LYS A 750 -22.74 -31.87 37.66
C LYS A 750 -22.38 -31.29 36.29
N LEU A 751 -21.37 -30.42 36.23
CA LEU A 751 -20.88 -29.86 34.96
C LEU A 751 -20.26 -30.94 34.06
N GLN A 752 -19.50 -31.88 34.64
CA GLN A 752 -18.94 -33.02 33.92
C GLN A 752 -20.01 -33.95 33.34
N VAL A 753 -21.07 -34.26 34.11
CA VAL A 753 -22.22 -35.03 33.59
C VAL A 753 -22.84 -34.33 32.37
N GLY A 754 -23.06 -33.01 32.47
CA GLY A 754 -23.61 -32.22 31.37
C GLY A 754 -22.72 -32.22 30.12
N PHE A 755 -21.40 -32.12 30.30
CA PHE A 755 -20.43 -32.20 29.20
C PHE A 755 -20.43 -33.59 28.53
N ILE A 756 -20.40 -34.66 29.32
CA ILE A 756 -20.47 -36.04 28.84
C ILE A 756 -21.75 -36.25 28.02
N ASP A 757 -22.89 -35.80 28.51
CA ASP A 757 -24.19 -35.97 27.86
C ASP A 757 -24.29 -35.18 26.55
N PHE A 758 -23.85 -33.92 26.56
CA PHE A 758 -24.07 -33.01 25.45
C PHE A 758 -23.05 -33.14 24.31
N VAL A 759 -21.79 -33.43 24.66
CA VAL A 759 -20.67 -33.44 23.70
C VAL A 759 -20.21 -34.87 23.41
N CYS A 760 -19.78 -35.61 24.45
CA CYS A 760 -19.06 -36.87 24.29
C CYS A 760 -19.97 -38.04 23.89
N THR A 761 -21.17 -38.14 24.47
CA THR A 761 -22.06 -39.30 24.27
C THR A 761 -22.43 -39.48 22.81
N PHE A 762 -22.69 -38.39 22.07
CA PHE A 762 -23.02 -38.46 20.66
C PHE A 762 -21.88 -39.11 19.86
N VAL A 763 -20.67 -38.57 19.99
CA VAL A 763 -19.55 -39.01 19.13
C VAL A 763 -19.17 -40.46 19.38
N TYR A 764 -19.04 -40.89 20.64
CA TYR A 764 -18.67 -42.27 20.96
C TYR A 764 -19.79 -43.28 20.68
N LYS A 765 -21.06 -42.89 20.83
CA LYS A 765 -22.19 -43.74 20.45
C LYS A 765 -22.26 -43.95 18.94
N GLU A 766 -22.04 -42.90 18.16
CA GLU A 766 -22.02 -43.01 16.70
C GLU A 766 -20.80 -43.80 16.22
N PHE A 767 -19.63 -43.63 16.84
CA PHE A 767 -18.46 -44.45 16.54
C PHE A 767 -18.63 -45.93 16.92
N SER A 768 -19.21 -46.26 18.07
CA SER A 768 -19.47 -47.66 18.43
C SER A 768 -20.53 -48.31 17.54
N ARG A 769 -21.53 -47.52 17.11
CA ARG A 769 -22.49 -47.95 16.09
C ARG A 769 -21.82 -48.17 14.74
N PHE A 770 -20.86 -47.32 14.37
CA PHE A 770 -20.11 -47.45 13.12
C PHE A 770 -19.17 -48.66 13.15
N HIS A 771 -18.42 -48.85 14.24
CA HIS A 771 -17.42 -49.91 14.45
C HIS A 771 -17.55 -50.52 15.85
N GLU A 772 -17.79 -51.83 15.91
CA GLU A 772 -17.98 -52.56 17.17
C GLU A 772 -16.71 -52.57 18.02
N GLU A 773 -15.53 -52.50 17.40
CA GLU A 773 -14.24 -52.46 18.09
C GLU A 773 -14.07 -51.23 19.02
N ILE A 774 -14.88 -50.19 18.84
CA ILE A 774 -14.82 -48.95 19.63
C ILE A 774 -15.79 -48.99 20.84
N GLN A 775 -16.62 -50.04 20.96
CA GLN A 775 -17.54 -50.22 22.08
C GLN A 775 -16.88 -50.05 23.47
N PRO A 776 -15.64 -50.51 23.73
CA PRO A 776 -14.98 -50.30 25.01
C PRO A 776 -14.82 -48.82 25.41
N MET A 777 -14.64 -47.90 24.46
CA MET A 777 -14.56 -46.47 24.76
C MET A 777 -15.91 -45.90 25.20
N LEU A 778 -17.01 -46.36 24.58
CA LEU A 778 -18.37 -45.97 24.98
C LEU A 778 -18.70 -46.53 26.37
N ASP A 779 -18.35 -47.77 26.66
CA ASP A 779 -18.57 -48.37 27.98
C ASP A 779 -17.78 -47.61 29.07
N GLY A 780 -16.53 -47.25 28.79
CA GLY A 780 -15.71 -46.41 29.66
C GLY A 780 -16.36 -45.04 29.93
N LEU A 781 -16.86 -44.38 28.89
CA LEU A 781 -17.60 -43.12 29.01
C LEU A 781 -18.83 -43.26 29.92
N LEU A 782 -19.65 -44.27 29.70
CA LEU A 782 -20.89 -44.49 30.46
C LEU A 782 -20.61 -44.84 31.92
N ASN A 783 -19.55 -45.60 32.19
CA ASN A 783 -19.09 -45.88 33.55
C ASN A 783 -18.65 -44.59 34.26
N ASN A 784 -17.82 -43.77 33.62
CA ASN A 784 -17.40 -42.48 34.18
C ASN A 784 -18.57 -41.52 34.39
N ARG A 785 -19.55 -41.52 33.48
CA ARG A 785 -20.80 -40.75 33.64
C ARG A 785 -21.53 -41.14 34.92
N ASN A 786 -21.65 -42.44 35.20
CA ASN A 786 -22.32 -42.94 36.40
C ASN A 786 -21.57 -42.52 37.66
N GLU A 787 -20.23 -42.65 37.67
CA GLU A 787 -19.37 -42.20 38.77
C GLU A 787 -19.50 -40.70 39.06
N TRP A 788 -19.54 -39.86 38.01
CA TRP A 788 -19.79 -38.43 38.17
C TRP A 788 -21.20 -38.12 38.64
N LYS A 789 -22.20 -38.87 38.16
CA LYS A 789 -23.60 -38.68 38.55
C LYS A 789 -23.81 -39.01 40.03
N THR A 790 -23.23 -40.11 40.52
CA THR A 790 -23.25 -40.46 41.95
C THR A 790 -22.68 -39.33 42.81
N ARG A 791 -21.52 -38.77 42.44
CA ARG A 791 -20.90 -37.64 43.15
C ARG A 791 -21.74 -36.36 43.09
N ALA A 792 -22.40 -36.09 41.97
CA ALA A 792 -23.32 -34.97 41.83
C ALA A 792 -24.54 -35.15 42.76
N ASP A 793 -25.09 -36.36 42.85
CA ASP A 793 -26.23 -36.67 43.72
C ASP A 793 -25.87 -36.60 45.21
N GLU A 794 -24.67 -37.05 45.59
CA GLU A 794 -24.13 -36.88 46.95
C GLU A 794 -24.00 -35.40 47.33
N TYR A 795 -23.49 -34.57 46.41
CA TYR A 795 -23.39 -33.13 46.63
C TYR A 795 -24.77 -32.46 46.74
N ASP A 796 -25.71 -32.79 45.83
CA ASP A 796 -27.08 -32.25 45.87
C ASP A 796 -27.80 -32.64 47.17
N ALA A 797 -27.60 -33.86 47.67
CA ALA A 797 -28.15 -34.31 48.96
C ALA A 797 -27.55 -33.51 50.14
N LYS A 798 -26.23 -33.29 50.12
CA LYS A 798 -25.53 -32.48 51.14
C LYS A 798 -26.02 -31.02 51.14
N MET A 799 -26.21 -30.43 49.97
CA MET A 799 -26.71 -29.05 49.84
C MET A 799 -28.16 -28.91 50.32
N LYS A 800 -29.04 -29.86 49.98
CA LYS A 800 -30.42 -29.89 50.49
C LYS A 800 -30.46 -29.98 52.02
N ALA A 801 -29.63 -30.83 52.63
CA ALA A 801 -29.55 -30.93 54.09
C ALA A 801 -29.11 -29.60 54.73
N LEU A 802 -28.11 -28.91 54.15
CA LEU A 802 -27.66 -27.61 54.63
C LEU A 802 -28.73 -26.51 54.47
N GLU A 803 -29.51 -26.54 53.39
CA GLU A 803 -30.64 -25.61 53.21
C GLU A 803 -31.76 -25.86 54.22
N GLU A 804 -32.07 -27.12 54.53
CA GLU A 804 -33.05 -27.47 55.56
C GLU A 804 -32.57 -27.06 56.97
N GLU A 805 -31.28 -27.19 57.27
CA GLU A 805 -30.70 -26.69 58.52
C GLU A 805 -30.76 -25.17 58.60
N LYS A 806 -30.40 -24.46 57.53
CA LYS A 806 -30.52 -22.99 57.47
C LYS A 806 -31.96 -22.53 57.65
N LYS A 807 -32.93 -23.17 57.00
CA LYS A 807 -34.35 -22.86 57.20
C LYS A 807 -34.78 -23.08 58.65
N LYS A 808 -34.35 -24.17 59.29
CA LYS A 808 -34.62 -24.43 60.72
C LYS A 808 -33.95 -23.41 61.64
N GLU A 809 -32.76 -22.90 61.30
CA GLU A 809 -32.08 -21.84 62.05
C GLU A 809 -32.74 -20.47 61.86
N GLU A 810 -33.16 -20.14 60.63
CA GLU A 810 -33.92 -18.93 60.30
C GLU A 810 -35.28 -18.93 60.99
N GLU A 811 -35.99 -20.06 61.02
CA GLU A 811 -37.23 -20.24 61.78
C GLU A 811 -37.00 -20.11 63.30
N LYS A 812 -35.89 -20.63 63.84
CA LYS A 812 -35.52 -20.44 65.25
C LYS A 812 -35.15 -18.98 65.57
N MET A 813 -34.49 -18.28 64.64
CA MET A 813 -34.17 -16.85 64.78
C MET A 813 -35.42 -15.98 64.66
N ALA A 814 -36.36 -16.33 63.77
CA ALA A 814 -37.67 -15.69 63.66
C ALA A 814 -38.51 -15.90 64.94
N ALA A 815 -38.55 -17.12 65.48
CA ALA A 815 -39.21 -17.42 66.75
C ALA A 815 -38.56 -16.71 67.96
N LYS A 816 -37.24 -16.44 67.93
CA LYS A 816 -36.56 -15.59 68.93
C LYS A 816 -36.86 -14.10 68.76
N LYS A 817 -37.13 -13.62 67.54
CA LYS A 817 -37.57 -12.23 67.28
C LYS A 817 -39.03 -12.01 67.69
N ASP A 818 -39.91 -12.98 67.48
CA ASP A 818 -41.30 -12.93 67.97
C ASP A 818 -41.40 -13.05 69.50
N GLY A 819 -40.34 -13.52 70.17
CA GLY A 819 -40.21 -13.51 71.63
C GLY A 819 -39.79 -12.17 72.24
N ILE A 820 -39.46 -11.14 71.44
CA ILE A 820 -39.06 -9.82 71.93
C ILE A 820 -39.82 -8.72 71.16
N THR A 821 -41.12 -8.61 71.43
CA THR A 821 -41.92 -7.36 71.50
C THR A 821 -43.29 -7.80 72.02
N CYS A 822 -43.81 -7.37 73.17
CA CYS A 822 -44.05 -5.99 73.56
C CYS A 822 -44.20 -5.85 75.08
N ASN A 823 -43.57 -4.81 75.65
CA ASN A 823 -44.32 -3.88 76.50
C ASN A 823 -43.79 -2.45 76.30
N GLY A 824 -44.56 -1.67 75.53
CA GLY A 824 -44.65 -0.21 75.66
C GLY A 824 -43.81 0.65 74.71
N GLY A 825 -44.49 1.40 73.83
CA GLY A 825 -44.01 2.71 73.37
C GLY A 825 -43.97 2.93 71.86
N THR A 826 -44.99 3.63 71.35
CA THR A 826 -45.19 4.13 69.98
C THR A 826 -44.11 5.11 69.47
N ALA A 827 -43.64 4.95 68.23
CA ALA A 827 -43.16 6.06 67.37
C ALA A 827 -43.13 5.64 65.87
N PRO A 828 -43.36 6.56 64.91
CA PRO A 828 -43.68 6.22 63.51
C PRO A 828 -42.44 6.04 62.63
N ALA A 829 -42.57 5.17 61.61
CA ALA A 829 -41.53 4.86 60.64
C ALA A 829 -41.27 6.01 59.66
N SER A 830 -40.01 6.46 59.61
CA SER A 830 -39.45 7.35 58.58
C SER A 830 -38.72 6.52 57.53
N LYS A 831 -38.89 6.89 56.25
CA LYS A 831 -38.23 6.33 55.07
C LYS A 831 -36.82 6.91 54.91
N THR A 832 -35.79 6.06 54.78
CA THR A 832 -34.49 6.19 54.07
C THR A 832 -33.54 5.13 54.67
N CYS A 833 -32.52 4.55 54.02
CA CYS A 833 -31.78 4.82 52.80
C CYS A 833 -31.08 3.52 52.33
N SER A 834 -30.56 3.59 51.13
CA SER A 834 -29.82 2.61 50.35
C SER A 834 -28.37 2.34 50.84
N ILE A 835 -27.77 1.27 50.27
CA ILE A 835 -26.33 0.98 50.06
C ILE A 835 -25.52 0.43 51.27
N LEU A 836 -25.16 -0.85 51.21
CA LEU A 836 -23.90 -1.37 50.65
C LEU A 836 -24.06 -2.81 50.18
#